data_AF-A0A964MA61-F1
#
_entry.id   AF-A0A964MA61-F1
#
_cell.length_a   1.000
_cell.length_b   1.000
_cell.length_c   1.000
_cell.angle_alpha   90.00
_cell.angle_beta   90.00
_cell.angle_gamma   90.00
#
_symmetry.space_group_name_H-M   'P 1'
#
loop_
_entity.id
_entity.type
_entity.pdbx_description
1 polymer ?
#
loop_
_entity_poly.entity_id
_entity_poly.type
_entity_poly.pdbx_seq_one_letter_code
_entity_poly.pdbx_strand_id
1 'polypeptide(L)'
;RFALKLPNLVKASGTAVEVGKELRVLWGTGYQTGRALVEIEHRGKTVTRYWTDKQATQHSFAVPVPEEYRGGFTVRLTQVRENRAYVSQLPIMVPWDTKELTVTAETFRDKLLPGATETWKFRIKGKKQEIAAAEMAAALYDASLDQFHPHAWSGLDVFRRDYSSLNSQFANGAQGYGYRTNGWNAYYGYPSISYTHFPYSVMENLFYYGYGYGAADSPRDGRRMKSAAISRGDGADLAVAESAPPPAPAMAPAAAQTAGVVAEEKPQSPGAKGEPGPKAAKAMDLSGIAIRSNLNETAFFFPQLLMEPDGAVSMSFTMPEALTKWKFLGFAHGRGCQSGSITSYTVTQKQLMVQPNAPRFLREGDEIFFTAKVSNLSDKEQRGRVQLNLRDLLTDQPVEAQLGLKTTTYEFKLKPKASQGFSWKLAVPKGAKPLAYTVAAKSKQYSDGEAGAVPVLTSRIFITESVPLWIRGNQVKEFTFDRLRQVGTSETFDPYKLTVQMSSNPAWYAIQALPYLIEYPFECSEQVFNRLYGNSLAGHIANSNPRIRQVFDSWRGTDALKSNLEKNQQLKSVMLEETPWVLQAQGESQAKRNVGILFEENTLQANIASAYGKLEAMQLSNGSWPWFPGGRPDPYITLYVATGFARLRHLGAKPRMEMPLKALGYLDSWLRECYDRIEHKELNNLSPLVAFYLYGRSFYLKDRDISAHNRVAVDYFLGQAKKHWLSINSRMSQGYLALACRRFGDAKTANAIMASIKERSVSDEELGMFWREDELSWWWYRAPIETQALMVEAFDEVAGDTAAVEDCKVWLLKQKQTRDWKTTKATADAVYALVRRGDDLLASTKMVEVKLADMVVQPDKVEAGTGFYQQAYQGPEVKREWADITVTKADKGIAWGGVHFQYFEDMSKVTPHQTNLSLEKTLFVNRDTKSGVTIEPVKGPLSVGDLVTVRVVLRVDRDMEYVHLKDLRGSGMEPVNVLSQYKYQDGLMYYESTRDAATHFFIDYLPKGTYVFEYTLRVQLKGKYQSGIAEIQCMYAPEFNSHSGSVWVEVR
;
A
#
# COMPACT_ATOMS: atom_id res chain seq x y z
N ARG A 1 -46.92 40.33 -14.87
CA ARG A 1 -45.63 40.83 -15.42
C ARG A 1 -44.62 40.93 -14.27
N PHE A 2 -43.37 40.53 -14.49
CA PHE A 2 -42.30 40.72 -13.50
C PHE A 2 -41.81 42.19 -13.48
N ALA A 3 -41.33 42.67 -12.32
CA ALA A 3 -40.67 43.97 -12.21
C ALA A 3 -39.26 43.97 -12.83
N LEU A 4 -38.57 42.83 -12.83
CA LEU A 4 -37.29 42.59 -13.50
C LEU A 4 -37.50 41.66 -14.70
N LYS A 5 -37.00 42.05 -15.88
CA LYS A 5 -37.15 41.29 -17.14
C LYS A 5 -36.11 40.16 -17.25
N LEU A 6 -36.30 39.08 -16.47
CA LEU A 6 -35.47 37.88 -16.58
C LEU A 6 -35.82 37.09 -17.88
N PRO A 7 -34.85 36.64 -18.69
CA PRO A 7 -35.14 36.03 -20.01
C PRO A 7 -35.82 34.65 -19.91
N ASN A 8 -35.56 33.92 -18.83
CA ASN A 8 -36.25 32.70 -18.41
C ASN A 8 -36.20 32.64 -16.87
N LEU A 9 -37.30 32.23 -16.24
CA LEU A 9 -37.40 31.95 -14.82
C LEU A 9 -38.21 30.67 -14.63
N VAL A 10 -37.68 29.75 -13.82
CA VAL A 10 -38.40 28.57 -13.34
C VAL A 10 -38.35 28.56 -11.82
N LYS A 11 -39.50 28.33 -11.18
CA LYS A 11 -39.63 28.11 -9.73
C LYS A 11 -40.63 26.99 -9.46
N ALA A 12 -40.42 26.25 -8.38
CA ALA A 12 -41.35 25.23 -7.89
C ALA A 12 -41.67 25.45 -6.41
N SER A 13 -42.77 24.85 -5.92
CA SER A 13 -43.18 24.91 -4.51
C SER A 13 -42.21 24.25 -3.53
N GLY A 14 -41.32 23.40 -4.02
CA GLY A 14 -40.31 22.68 -3.24
C GLY A 14 -39.49 21.75 -4.13
N THR A 15 -38.41 21.20 -3.57
CA THR A 15 -37.59 20.15 -4.20
C THR A 15 -37.96 18.73 -3.72
N ALA A 16 -38.85 18.63 -2.73
CA ALA A 16 -39.45 17.37 -2.30
C ALA A 16 -40.96 17.53 -2.09
N VAL A 17 -41.75 16.50 -2.43
CA VAL A 17 -43.22 16.48 -2.30
C VAL A 17 -43.69 15.09 -1.88
N GLU A 18 -44.59 15.02 -0.90
CA GLU A 18 -45.20 13.76 -0.45
C GLU A 18 -46.26 13.25 -1.44
N VAL A 19 -46.47 11.93 -1.45
CA VAL A 19 -47.60 11.30 -2.17
C VAL A 19 -48.94 11.89 -1.72
N GLY A 20 -49.84 12.12 -2.68
CA GLY A 20 -51.16 12.72 -2.46
C GLY A 20 -51.16 14.24 -2.43
N LYS A 21 -49.99 14.89 -2.56
CA LYS A 21 -49.86 16.36 -2.72
C LYS A 21 -49.54 16.71 -4.17
N GLU A 22 -49.58 18.01 -4.48
CA GLU A 22 -49.19 18.56 -5.79
C GLU A 22 -47.87 19.32 -5.70
N LEU A 23 -46.99 19.14 -6.68
CA LEU A 23 -45.91 20.08 -6.98
C LEU A 23 -46.49 21.22 -7.82
N ARG A 24 -46.30 22.49 -7.42
CA ARG A 24 -46.67 23.65 -8.26
C ARG A 24 -45.41 24.23 -8.90
N VAL A 25 -45.41 24.34 -10.22
CA VAL A 25 -44.29 24.86 -11.02
C VAL A 25 -44.72 26.09 -11.80
N LEU A 26 -43.98 27.18 -11.64
CA LEU A 26 -44.13 28.43 -12.37
C LEU A 26 -42.95 28.58 -13.34
N TRP A 27 -43.28 28.67 -14.63
CA TRP A 27 -42.40 29.23 -15.66
C TRP A 27 -42.78 30.69 -15.94
N GLY A 28 -41.79 31.50 -16.31
CA GLY A 28 -42.06 32.80 -16.90
C GLY A 28 -40.86 33.45 -17.56
N THR A 29 -41.14 34.51 -18.33
CA THR A 29 -40.18 35.17 -19.20
C THR A 29 -40.44 36.68 -19.25
N GLY A 30 -39.35 37.46 -19.35
CA GLY A 30 -39.36 38.92 -19.47
C GLY A 30 -39.47 39.43 -20.91
N TYR A 31 -39.45 38.53 -21.90
CA TYR A 31 -39.78 38.84 -23.28
C TYR A 31 -41.26 39.20 -23.43
N GLN A 32 -41.64 39.90 -24.51
CA GLN A 32 -43.05 40.28 -24.76
C GLN A 32 -43.95 39.08 -25.07
N THR A 33 -43.38 38.06 -25.71
CA THR A 33 -44.00 36.77 -26.07
C THR A 33 -42.95 35.68 -25.93
N GLY A 34 -43.37 34.43 -25.71
CA GLY A 34 -42.45 33.31 -25.51
C GLY A 34 -43.18 31.99 -25.37
N ARG A 35 -42.46 30.88 -25.53
CA ARG A 35 -43.00 29.53 -25.37
C ARG A 35 -41.96 28.63 -24.71
N ALA A 36 -42.38 27.80 -23.78
CA ALA A 36 -41.54 26.73 -23.23
C ALA A 36 -42.14 25.36 -23.57
N LEU A 37 -41.28 24.39 -23.84
CA LEU A 37 -41.57 22.97 -23.82
C LEU A 37 -41.48 22.51 -22.36
N VAL A 38 -42.56 21.95 -21.83
CA VAL A 38 -42.62 21.31 -20.51
C VAL A 38 -42.61 19.80 -20.72
N GLU A 39 -41.68 19.14 -20.04
CA GLU A 39 -41.47 17.69 -20.06
C GLU A 39 -41.45 17.19 -18.61
N ILE A 40 -42.21 16.15 -18.29
CA ILE A 40 -42.17 15.46 -17.00
C ILE A 40 -41.70 14.04 -17.25
N GLU A 41 -40.63 13.64 -16.58
CA GLU A 41 -39.93 12.38 -16.79
C GLU A 41 -39.91 11.58 -15.49
N HIS A 42 -40.31 10.31 -15.55
CA HIS A 42 -40.30 9.36 -14.44
C HIS A 42 -39.78 8.02 -14.96
N ARG A 43 -38.79 7.45 -14.28
CA ARG A 43 -38.08 6.20 -14.63
C ARG A 43 -37.48 6.19 -16.04
N GLY A 44 -36.93 7.33 -16.46
CA GLY A 44 -36.35 7.53 -17.79
C GLY A 44 -37.38 7.57 -18.93
N LYS A 45 -38.67 7.68 -18.63
CA LYS A 45 -39.76 7.84 -19.60
C LYS A 45 -40.42 9.20 -19.44
N THR A 46 -40.61 9.93 -20.53
CA THR A 46 -41.42 11.15 -20.54
C THR A 46 -42.90 10.79 -20.37
N VAL A 47 -43.48 11.10 -19.22
CA VAL A 47 -44.90 10.86 -18.89
C VAL A 47 -45.78 11.96 -19.50
N THR A 48 -45.32 13.21 -19.41
CA THR A 48 -46.07 14.38 -19.90
C THR A 48 -45.16 15.24 -20.77
N ARG A 49 -45.65 15.65 -21.94
CA ARG A 49 -44.91 16.53 -22.87
C ARG A 49 -45.86 17.50 -23.57
N TYR A 50 -45.73 18.79 -23.32
CA TYR A 50 -46.52 19.82 -24.00
C TYR A 50 -45.77 21.16 -24.10
N TRP A 51 -46.20 22.02 -25.01
CA TRP A 51 -45.71 23.40 -25.09
C TRP A 51 -46.74 24.37 -24.50
N THR A 52 -46.30 25.40 -23.77
CA THR A 52 -47.16 26.49 -23.25
C THR A 52 -47.91 27.24 -24.36
N ASP A 53 -48.76 28.22 -24.03
CA ASP A 53 -49.13 29.23 -25.03
C ASP A 53 -47.86 30.01 -25.47
N LYS A 54 -47.86 30.47 -26.72
CA LYS A 54 -46.84 31.34 -27.35
C LYS A 54 -47.02 32.83 -27.00
N GLN A 55 -48.23 33.25 -26.63
CA GLN A 55 -48.54 34.62 -26.21
C GLN A 55 -48.41 34.81 -24.69
N ALA A 56 -48.48 33.74 -23.90
CA ALA A 56 -48.31 33.79 -22.47
C ALA A 56 -46.83 34.00 -22.09
N THR A 57 -46.57 35.01 -21.25
CA THR A 57 -45.23 35.29 -20.70
C THR A 57 -44.99 34.65 -19.33
N GLN A 58 -46.00 33.95 -18.79
CA GLN A 58 -45.97 33.19 -17.55
C GLN A 58 -46.88 31.98 -17.72
N HIS A 59 -46.48 30.80 -17.24
CA HIS A 59 -47.30 29.59 -17.21
C HIS A 59 -47.13 28.89 -15.87
N SER A 60 -48.22 28.62 -15.16
CA SER A 60 -48.22 27.90 -13.89
C SER A 60 -48.97 26.59 -14.07
N PHE A 61 -48.42 25.50 -13.53
CA PHE A 61 -49.04 24.18 -13.59
C PHE A 61 -48.82 23.40 -12.29
N ALA A 62 -49.75 22.50 -11.99
CA ALA A 62 -49.64 21.53 -10.92
C ALA A 62 -49.25 20.16 -11.50
N VAL A 63 -48.43 19.42 -10.76
CA VAL A 63 -48.12 18.01 -11.03
C VAL A 63 -48.59 17.22 -9.81
N PRO A 64 -49.67 16.43 -9.90
CA PRO A 64 -50.08 15.55 -8.81
C PRO A 64 -49.03 14.46 -8.60
N VAL A 65 -48.81 14.06 -7.34
CA VAL A 65 -47.81 13.05 -6.96
C VAL A 65 -48.51 11.76 -6.49
N PRO A 66 -48.77 10.79 -7.40
CA PRO A 66 -49.30 9.48 -7.04
C PRO A 66 -48.25 8.58 -6.37
N GLU A 67 -48.69 7.50 -5.74
CA GLU A 67 -47.84 6.51 -5.04
C GLU A 67 -46.75 5.91 -5.92
N GLU A 68 -46.99 5.79 -7.23
CA GLU A 68 -46.00 5.30 -8.20
C GLU A 68 -44.78 6.21 -8.37
N TYR A 69 -44.88 7.52 -8.08
CA TYR A 69 -43.78 8.48 -8.22
C TYR A 69 -42.75 8.42 -7.08
N ARG A 70 -42.90 7.51 -6.10
CA ARG A 70 -41.90 7.32 -5.03
C ARG A 70 -40.52 7.01 -5.59
N GLY A 71 -39.52 7.63 -4.97
CA GLY A 71 -38.16 7.74 -5.51
C GLY A 71 -37.90 9.04 -6.25
N GLY A 72 -38.95 9.73 -6.70
CA GLY A 72 -38.88 11.02 -7.36
C GLY A 72 -39.23 10.97 -8.85
N PHE A 73 -39.22 12.16 -9.45
CA PHE A 73 -39.40 12.39 -10.89
C PHE A 73 -38.65 13.69 -11.27
N THR A 74 -38.50 13.94 -12.57
CA THR A 74 -37.81 15.14 -13.08
C THR A 74 -38.76 15.99 -13.92
N VAL A 75 -38.85 17.29 -13.61
CA VAL A 75 -39.51 18.27 -14.49
C VAL A 75 -38.46 19.04 -15.29
N ARG A 76 -38.57 19.01 -16.60
CA ARG A 76 -37.70 19.69 -17.57
C ARG A 76 -38.48 20.80 -18.26
N LEU A 77 -37.86 21.97 -18.42
CA LEU A 77 -38.41 23.09 -19.18
C LEU A 77 -37.36 23.61 -20.17
N THR A 78 -37.75 23.77 -21.43
CA THR A 78 -36.88 24.29 -22.51
C THR A 78 -37.58 25.43 -23.24
N GLN A 79 -37.07 26.65 -23.09
CA GLN A 79 -37.46 27.82 -23.88
C GLN A 79 -36.36 28.13 -24.90
N VAL A 80 -36.71 28.34 -26.17
CA VAL A 80 -35.75 28.80 -27.20
C VAL A 80 -36.14 30.19 -27.68
N ARG A 81 -35.17 31.13 -27.67
CA ARG A 81 -35.36 32.52 -28.10
C ARG A 81 -34.02 33.11 -28.56
N GLU A 82 -34.01 33.89 -29.65
CA GLU A 82 -32.81 34.61 -30.13
C GLU A 82 -31.55 33.72 -30.24
N ASN A 83 -31.73 32.52 -30.84
CA ASN A 83 -30.71 31.47 -30.96
C ASN A 83 -30.03 31.10 -29.63
N ARG A 84 -30.77 31.14 -28.52
CA ARG A 84 -30.37 30.65 -27.20
C ARG A 84 -31.44 29.72 -26.67
N ALA A 85 -31.02 28.55 -26.17
CA ALA A 85 -31.88 27.69 -25.36
C ALA A 85 -31.66 27.97 -23.87
N TYR A 86 -32.77 28.19 -23.18
CA TYR A 86 -32.84 28.23 -21.73
C TYR A 86 -33.43 26.90 -21.27
N VAL A 87 -32.56 25.95 -20.97
CA VAL A 87 -32.92 24.65 -20.39
C VAL A 87 -32.94 24.78 -18.87
N SER A 88 -33.89 24.13 -18.22
CA SER A 88 -34.00 24.08 -16.76
C SER A 88 -34.50 22.69 -16.34
N GLN A 89 -33.79 22.05 -15.41
CA GLN A 89 -34.13 20.72 -14.90
C GLN A 89 -34.36 20.81 -13.39
N LEU A 90 -35.49 20.27 -12.94
CA LEU A 90 -35.90 20.19 -11.55
C LEU A 90 -36.05 18.70 -11.17
N PRO A 91 -35.05 18.08 -10.52
CA PRO A 91 -35.27 16.81 -9.84
C PRO A 91 -36.16 17.05 -8.62
N ILE A 92 -37.21 16.25 -8.48
CA ILE A 92 -38.21 16.35 -7.41
C ILE A 92 -38.21 15.05 -6.63
N MET A 93 -37.81 15.10 -5.36
CA MET A 93 -37.75 13.93 -4.50
C MET A 93 -39.14 13.59 -3.95
N VAL A 94 -39.57 12.35 -4.09
CA VAL A 94 -40.81 11.84 -3.48
C VAL A 94 -40.39 10.77 -2.47
N PRO A 95 -40.55 11.01 -1.16
CA PRO A 95 -39.92 10.19 -0.13
C PRO A 95 -40.54 8.80 -0.03
N TRP A 96 -39.75 7.85 0.46
CA TRP A 96 -40.24 6.51 0.85
C TRP A 96 -40.76 6.53 2.29
N ASP A 97 -41.66 7.46 2.62
CA ASP A 97 -42.14 7.69 4.00
C ASP A 97 -42.95 6.53 4.61
N THR A 98 -43.42 5.58 3.80
CA THR A 98 -43.97 4.29 4.23
C THR A 98 -42.89 3.24 4.58
N LYS A 99 -41.62 3.59 4.38
CA LYS A 99 -40.43 2.78 4.69
C LYS A 99 -39.57 3.36 5.81
N GLU A 100 -39.99 4.47 6.40
CA GLU A 100 -39.32 5.08 7.55
C GLU A 100 -39.90 4.56 8.87
N LEU A 101 -39.03 4.11 9.77
CA LEU A 101 -39.34 3.83 11.17
C LEU A 101 -38.77 4.94 12.05
N THR A 102 -39.51 5.31 13.09
CA THR A 102 -39.02 6.12 14.21
C THR A 102 -38.72 5.18 15.38
N VAL A 103 -37.49 5.24 15.90
CA VAL A 103 -37.10 4.57 17.14
C VAL A 103 -36.97 5.64 18.24
N THR A 104 -37.71 5.48 19.34
CA THR A 104 -37.72 6.44 20.46
C THR A 104 -37.43 5.72 21.78
N ALA A 105 -36.50 6.21 22.58
CA ALA A 105 -36.29 5.70 23.93
C ALA A 105 -37.53 5.96 24.82
N GLU A 106 -37.98 4.93 25.54
CA GLU A 106 -38.94 5.03 26.64
C GLU A 106 -38.23 5.05 27.98
N THR A 107 -37.22 4.19 28.15
CA THR A 107 -36.27 4.25 29.27
C THR A 107 -34.84 4.31 28.73
N PHE A 108 -34.16 5.41 29.04
CA PHE A 108 -32.74 5.63 28.75
C PHE A 108 -32.18 6.58 29.81
N ARG A 109 -31.03 6.24 30.40
CA ARG A 109 -30.36 7.08 31.41
C ARG A 109 -29.07 7.66 30.83
N ASP A 110 -28.92 8.97 30.94
CA ASP A 110 -27.75 9.72 30.46
C ASP A 110 -26.52 9.58 31.38
N LYS A 111 -26.71 9.05 32.59
CA LYS A 111 -25.69 8.82 33.60
C LYS A 111 -25.87 7.45 34.25
N LEU A 112 -24.81 6.66 34.29
CA LEU A 112 -24.77 5.31 34.86
C LEU A 112 -23.62 5.16 35.87
N LEU A 113 -23.71 4.11 36.68
CA LEU A 113 -22.63 3.67 37.57
C LEU A 113 -21.81 2.55 36.88
N PRO A 114 -20.48 2.50 37.08
CA PRO A 114 -19.65 1.41 36.55
C PRO A 114 -20.05 0.07 37.16
N GLY A 115 -20.05 -0.99 36.37
CA GLY A 115 -20.41 -2.34 36.81
C GLY A 115 -21.90 -2.55 37.12
N ALA A 116 -22.75 -1.54 36.92
CA ALA A 116 -24.18 -1.64 37.22
C ALA A 116 -24.95 -2.36 36.10
N THR A 117 -25.89 -3.21 36.49
CA THR A 117 -26.95 -3.73 35.61
C THR A 117 -27.93 -2.61 35.27
N GLU A 118 -28.22 -2.43 33.99
CA GLU A 118 -29.15 -1.44 33.45
C GLU A 118 -30.19 -2.11 32.53
N THR A 119 -31.33 -1.46 32.31
CA THR A 119 -32.33 -1.91 31.34
C THR A 119 -32.96 -0.73 30.60
N TRP A 120 -32.87 -0.74 29.28
CA TRP A 120 -33.42 0.26 28.39
C TRP A 120 -34.52 -0.33 27.51
N LYS A 121 -35.58 0.43 27.28
CA LYS A 121 -36.71 0.06 26.42
C LYS A 121 -36.90 1.13 25.35
N PHE A 122 -36.98 0.72 24.09
CA PHE A 122 -37.11 1.58 22.92
C PHE A 122 -38.39 1.22 22.15
N ARG A 123 -39.25 2.20 21.90
CA ARG A 123 -40.46 2.03 21.10
C ARG A 123 -40.14 2.22 19.62
N ILE A 124 -40.66 1.32 18.77
CA ILE A 124 -40.51 1.37 17.31
C ILE A 124 -41.89 1.69 16.72
N LYS A 125 -41.97 2.68 15.83
CA LYS A 125 -43.20 3.05 15.12
C LYS A 125 -42.92 3.32 13.65
N GLY A 126 -43.75 2.82 12.74
CA GLY A 126 -43.71 3.26 11.34
C GLY A 126 -44.27 4.68 11.20
N LYS A 127 -43.67 5.48 10.31
CA LYS A 127 -43.96 6.92 10.19
C LYS A 127 -45.35 7.24 9.62
N LYS A 128 -45.89 6.38 8.75
CA LYS A 128 -47.24 6.50 8.15
C LYS A 128 -48.04 5.19 8.13
N GLN A 129 -47.51 4.10 8.70
CA GLN A 129 -48.12 2.78 8.72
C GLN A 129 -47.77 2.08 10.04
N GLU A 130 -48.70 1.27 10.56
CA GLU A 130 -48.38 0.38 11.68
C GLU A 130 -47.44 -0.76 11.24
N ILE A 131 -46.72 -1.34 12.19
CA ILE A 131 -45.75 -2.41 11.95
C ILE A 131 -46.11 -3.64 12.77
N ALA A 132 -46.31 -4.78 12.09
CA ALA A 132 -46.68 -6.04 12.76
C ALA A 132 -45.49 -6.74 13.44
N ALA A 133 -44.26 -6.47 12.96
CA ALA A 133 -43.02 -6.97 13.53
C ALA A 133 -41.84 -6.11 13.06
N ALA A 134 -40.88 -5.88 13.96
CA ALA A 134 -39.57 -5.32 13.66
C ALA A 134 -38.48 -6.09 14.43
N GLU A 135 -37.27 -6.02 13.90
CA GLU A 135 -36.04 -6.51 14.51
C GLU A 135 -35.08 -5.33 14.68
N MET A 136 -34.28 -5.33 15.74
CA MET A 136 -33.37 -4.24 16.09
C MET A 136 -31.99 -4.78 16.46
N ALA A 137 -30.97 -4.30 15.76
CA ALA A 137 -29.58 -4.39 16.20
C ALA A 137 -29.27 -3.23 17.16
N ALA A 138 -28.44 -3.49 18.17
CA ALA A 138 -28.03 -2.51 19.17
C ALA A 138 -26.55 -2.66 19.55
N ALA A 139 -25.82 -1.55 19.67
CA ALA A 139 -24.43 -1.50 20.10
C ALA A 139 -24.22 -0.38 21.13
N LEU A 140 -23.31 -0.61 22.08
CA LEU A 140 -22.85 0.41 23.03
C LEU A 140 -21.33 0.31 23.18
N TYR A 141 -20.62 1.37 22.78
CA TYR A 141 -19.15 1.44 22.79
C TYR A 141 -18.64 2.80 23.29
N ASP A 142 -17.36 2.87 23.65
CA ASP A 142 -16.71 4.08 24.14
C ASP A 142 -16.62 5.13 23.01
N ALA A 143 -17.18 6.32 23.26
CA ALA A 143 -17.24 7.40 22.28
C ALA A 143 -15.88 8.04 21.96
N SER A 144 -14.80 7.66 22.64
CA SER A 144 -13.42 8.00 22.25
C SER A 144 -12.98 7.26 20.99
N LEU A 145 -13.54 6.09 20.68
CA LEU A 145 -13.22 5.35 19.45
C LEU A 145 -13.63 6.11 18.17
N ASP A 146 -14.63 6.99 18.25
CA ASP A 146 -15.00 7.91 17.16
C ASP A 146 -13.85 8.88 16.79
N GLN A 147 -12.84 9.08 17.64
CA GLN A 147 -11.65 9.88 17.30
C GLN A 147 -10.75 9.18 16.26
N PHE A 148 -10.84 7.86 16.14
CA PHE A 148 -10.11 7.08 15.14
C PHE A 148 -10.93 6.89 13.86
N HIS A 149 -12.20 6.52 14.00
CA HIS A 149 -13.14 6.45 12.88
C HIS A 149 -14.59 6.62 13.40
N PRO A 150 -15.31 7.71 13.06
CA PRO A 150 -16.70 7.90 13.47
C PRO A 150 -17.61 6.77 12.96
N HIS A 151 -18.30 6.06 13.85
CA HIS A 151 -19.18 4.95 13.47
C HIS A 151 -20.67 5.28 13.73
N ALA A 152 -21.52 5.14 12.71
CA ALA A 152 -22.95 5.43 12.81
C ALA A 152 -23.77 4.48 11.91
N TRP A 153 -25.04 4.26 12.26
CA TRP A 153 -25.97 3.45 11.46
C TRP A 153 -27.05 4.33 10.84
N SER A 154 -27.23 4.24 9.52
CA SER A 154 -28.33 4.88 8.77
C SER A 154 -29.54 3.96 8.63
N GLY A 155 -30.65 4.48 8.11
CA GLY A 155 -31.68 3.62 7.51
C GLY A 155 -31.19 2.93 6.22
N LEU A 156 -31.99 1.98 5.73
CA LEU A 156 -31.78 1.27 4.46
C LEU A 156 -32.08 2.18 3.27
N ASP A 157 -31.05 2.58 2.52
CA ASP A 157 -31.18 3.36 1.28
C ASP A 157 -31.25 2.46 0.02
N VAL A 158 -31.90 1.30 0.16
CA VAL A 158 -32.05 0.29 -0.92
C VAL A 158 -33.19 0.60 -1.90
N PHE A 159 -33.88 1.71 -1.69
CA PHE A 159 -35.07 2.08 -2.47
C PHE A 159 -34.70 2.88 -3.72
N ARG A 160 -35.44 2.66 -4.81
CA ARG A 160 -35.23 3.40 -6.05
C ARG A 160 -35.30 4.90 -5.77
N ARG A 161 -34.23 5.62 -6.12
CA ARG A 161 -34.23 7.07 -6.35
C ARG A 161 -34.26 7.28 -7.85
N ASP A 162 -35.09 8.20 -8.34
CA ASP A 162 -35.19 8.44 -9.78
C ASP A 162 -34.20 9.51 -10.22
N TYR A 163 -33.41 9.20 -11.25
CA TYR A 163 -32.36 10.08 -11.77
C TYR A 163 -32.49 10.18 -13.29
N SER A 164 -32.35 11.40 -13.80
CA SER A 164 -32.52 11.71 -15.22
C SER A 164 -31.22 12.29 -15.79
N SER A 165 -30.52 11.49 -16.59
CA SER A 165 -29.13 11.74 -17.04
C SER A 165 -29.01 12.46 -18.39
N LEU A 166 -30.11 12.82 -19.06
CA LEU A 166 -30.03 13.49 -20.37
C LEU A 166 -29.49 14.92 -20.24
N ASN A 167 -28.25 15.13 -20.67
CA ASN A 167 -27.60 16.43 -20.80
C ASN A 167 -27.99 17.10 -22.13
N SER A 168 -28.89 18.09 -22.08
CA SER A 168 -29.41 18.80 -23.25
C SER A 168 -28.49 19.94 -23.71
N GLN A 169 -27.51 19.64 -24.54
CA GLN A 169 -26.65 20.65 -25.19
C GLN A 169 -27.37 21.33 -26.38
N PHE A 170 -27.20 22.65 -26.52
CA PHE A 170 -27.74 23.44 -27.63
C PHE A 170 -26.60 23.97 -28.50
N ALA A 171 -26.47 23.45 -29.72
CA ALA A 171 -25.35 23.73 -30.61
C ALA A 171 -25.70 24.78 -31.68
N ASN A 172 -25.06 25.94 -31.62
CA ASN A 172 -25.04 26.95 -32.70
C ASN A 172 -23.79 26.84 -33.59
N GLY A 173 -22.83 25.98 -33.25
CA GLY A 173 -21.66 25.71 -34.07
C GLY A 173 -21.95 24.65 -35.15
N ALA A 174 -21.09 24.56 -36.16
CA ALA A 174 -21.17 23.52 -37.17
C ALA A 174 -21.00 22.13 -36.53
N GLN A 175 -22.10 21.42 -36.31
CA GLN A 175 -22.09 20.00 -35.99
C GLN A 175 -21.67 19.25 -37.25
N GLY A 176 -20.47 18.66 -37.27
CA GLY A 176 -20.12 17.65 -38.26
C GLY A 176 -21.13 16.50 -38.20
N TYR A 177 -21.32 15.78 -39.31
CA TYR A 177 -22.29 14.68 -39.43
C TYR A 177 -21.79 13.40 -38.71
N GLY A 178 -21.57 13.53 -37.40
CA GLY A 178 -20.94 12.54 -36.53
C GLY A 178 -21.94 11.54 -35.96
N TYR A 179 -21.55 10.26 -35.98
CA TYR A 179 -22.38 9.13 -35.57
C TYR A 179 -22.89 9.23 -34.12
N ARG A 180 -24.19 9.50 -33.95
CA ARG A 180 -24.93 9.11 -32.73
C ARG A 180 -25.20 7.60 -32.74
N THR A 181 -24.15 6.83 -32.40
CA THR A 181 -24.22 5.43 -31.92
C THR A 181 -25.20 4.50 -32.63
N ASN A 182 -24.86 4.11 -33.87
CA ASN A 182 -25.12 2.80 -34.49
C ASN A 182 -24.38 2.79 -35.83
N GLY A 183 -23.06 2.58 -35.76
CA GLY A 183 -22.12 2.99 -36.82
C GLY A 183 -22.03 2.04 -38.03
N TRP A 184 -21.72 2.63 -39.18
CA TRP A 184 -21.20 1.94 -40.37
C TRP A 184 -19.86 2.57 -40.78
N ASN A 185 -18.98 1.76 -41.39
CA ASN A 185 -17.57 2.13 -41.58
C ASN A 185 -17.34 3.01 -42.82
N ALA A 186 -16.56 4.09 -42.67
CA ALA A 186 -15.78 4.72 -43.75
C ALA A 186 -14.63 5.55 -43.16
N TYR A 187 -13.52 5.65 -43.89
CA TYR A 187 -12.32 6.42 -43.49
C TYR A 187 -12.42 7.86 -44.02
N TYR A 188 -12.02 8.85 -43.23
CA TYR A 188 -11.99 10.25 -43.69
C TYR A 188 -10.59 10.66 -44.15
N GLY A 189 -10.48 11.07 -45.41
CA GLY A 189 -9.41 11.93 -45.89
C GLY A 189 -9.99 13.29 -46.27
N TYR A 190 -9.61 14.35 -45.56
CA TYR A 190 -9.87 15.74 -45.95
C TYR A 190 -8.58 16.57 -45.74
N PRO A 191 -8.24 17.48 -46.66
CA PRO A 191 -7.04 18.31 -46.54
C PRO A 191 -7.21 19.37 -45.45
N SER A 192 -6.14 19.65 -44.71
CA SER A 192 -6.10 20.68 -43.69
C SER A 192 -6.15 22.09 -44.28
N ILE A 193 -7.07 22.93 -43.81
CA ILE A 193 -7.01 24.39 -44.02
C ILE A 193 -6.41 25.02 -42.77
N SER A 194 -5.12 25.36 -42.82
CA SER A 194 -4.39 26.02 -41.73
C SER A 194 -4.52 27.54 -41.81
N TYR A 195 -4.84 28.20 -40.70
CA TYR A 195 -4.60 29.63 -40.52
C TYR A 195 -3.19 29.89 -39.97
N THR A 196 -2.62 31.04 -40.28
CA THR A 196 -1.26 31.43 -39.85
C THR A 196 -1.15 31.60 -38.34
N HIS A 197 -0.23 30.86 -37.73
CA HIS A 197 0.24 31.02 -36.36
C HIS A 197 1.76 31.25 -36.34
N PHE A 198 2.32 31.65 -35.19
CA PHE A 198 3.77 31.79 -35.05
C PHE A 198 4.47 30.42 -35.04
N PRO A 199 5.77 30.35 -35.43
CA PRO A 199 6.53 29.10 -35.42
C PRO A 199 6.62 28.52 -34.00
N TYR A 200 6.50 27.20 -33.89
CA TYR A 200 6.48 26.48 -32.61
C TYR A 200 7.72 26.76 -31.73
N SER A 201 8.88 26.93 -32.38
CA SER A 201 10.16 27.30 -31.76
C SER A 201 10.20 28.67 -31.08
N VAL A 202 9.16 29.50 -31.22
CA VAL A 202 9.00 30.80 -30.55
C VAL A 202 8.09 30.70 -29.32
N MET A 203 7.38 29.57 -29.15
CA MET A 203 6.36 29.37 -28.11
C MET A 203 6.77 28.35 -27.04
N GLU A 204 7.93 27.71 -27.19
CA GLU A 204 8.46 26.71 -26.27
C GLU A 204 9.21 27.38 -25.10
N ASN A 205 8.96 26.93 -23.86
CA ASN A 205 9.60 27.44 -22.64
C ASN A 205 10.31 26.30 -21.90
N LEU A 206 11.60 26.48 -21.60
CA LEU A 206 12.55 25.38 -21.43
C LEU A 206 12.52 24.67 -20.06
N PHE A 207 11.61 25.04 -19.15
CA PHE A 207 11.62 24.54 -17.76
C PHE A 207 10.21 24.36 -17.16
N TYR A 208 9.69 23.13 -17.13
CA TYR A 208 9.37 22.44 -15.86
C TYR A 208 8.99 20.96 -16.03
N TYR A 209 9.39 20.13 -15.07
CA TYR A 209 8.80 18.80 -14.83
C TYR A 209 7.52 18.96 -14.00
N GLY A 210 6.39 18.36 -14.41
CA GLY A 210 5.17 18.41 -13.60
C GLY A 210 4.09 17.44 -14.10
N TYR A 211 3.55 16.63 -13.19
CA TYR A 211 2.41 15.76 -13.46
C TYR A 211 1.16 16.60 -13.80
N GLY A 212 0.55 16.36 -14.96
CA GLY A 212 -0.72 16.97 -15.35
C GLY A 212 -1.30 16.28 -16.58
N TYR A 213 -2.53 15.78 -16.47
CA TYR A 213 -3.29 15.32 -17.63
C TYR A 213 -3.57 16.50 -18.56
N GLY A 214 -3.33 16.33 -19.86
CA GLY A 214 -3.41 17.41 -20.84
C GLY A 214 -4.83 17.94 -21.04
N ALA A 215 -4.97 19.27 -21.05
CA ALA A 215 -6.21 19.97 -21.42
C ALA A 215 -5.89 21.23 -22.25
N ALA A 216 -6.35 21.23 -23.50
CA ALA A 216 -6.47 22.36 -24.41
C ALA A 216 -7.56 22.00 -25.44
N ASP A 217 -8.45 22.88 -25.91
CA ASP A 217 -8.62 24.34 -25.73
C ASP A 217 -10.07 24.64 -25.25
N SER A 218 -10.37 25.56 -24.30
CA SER A 218 -10.20 27.04 -24.25
C SER A 218 -11.43 27.80 -24.82
N PRO A 219 -11.76 29.07 -24.46
CA PRO A 219 -11.12 30.02 -23.52
C PRO A 219 -12.07 30.76 -22.52
N ARG A 220 -11.44 31.61 -21.66
CA ARG A 220 -12.01 32.70 -20.80
C ARG A 220 -12.73 32.30 -19.50
N ASP A 221 -12.63 33.06 -18.40
CA ASP A 221 -11.89 34.31 -18.12
C ASP A 221 -11.16 34.23 -16.75
N GLY A 222 -10.16 35.08 -16.50
CA GLY A 222 -9.18 34.85 -15.42
C GLY A 222 -9.01 35.97 -14.40
N ARG A 223 -8.34 35.63 -13.28
CA ARG A 223 -7.54 36.55 -12.44
C ARG A 223 -6.57 35.75 -11.56
N ARG A 224 -5.29 36.17 -11.52
CA ARG A 224 -4.28 35.60 -10.61
C ARG A 224 -4.60 35.99 -9.16
N MET A 225 -4.55 35.04 -8.23
CA MET A 225 -4.55 35.32 -6.79
C MET A 225 -3.14 35.18 -6.22
N LYS A 226 -2.79 36.03 -5.24
CA LYS A 226 -1.48 35.99 -4.57
C LYS A 226 -1.50 35.03 -3.37
N SER A 227 -0.34 34.40 -3.17
CA SER A 227 0.20 33.80 -1.93
C SER A 227 -0.56 33.94 -0.60
N ALA A 228 -0.55 32.82 0.13
CA ALA A 228 -0.45 32.69 1.59
C ALA A 228 -1.66 33.04 2.48
N ALA A 229 -2.39 32.00 2.88
CA ALA A 229 -2.82 31.78 4.27
C ALA A 229 -2.92 30.27 4.54
N ILE A 230 -2.55 29.81 5.74
CA ILE A 230 -2.61 28.40 6.15
C ILE A 230 -3.84 28.18 7.04
N SER A 231 -4.58 27.11 6.82
CA SER A 231 -5.33 26.42 7.87
C SER A 231 -5.46 24.93 7.56
N ARG A 232 -5.42 24.11 8.60
CA ARG A 232 -5.58 22.64 8.53
C ARG A 232 -7.05 22.27 8.64
N GLY A 233 -7.44 21.17 8.00
CA GLY A 233 -8.77 20.57 8.13
C GLY A 233 -8.83 19.26 7.35
N ASP A 234 -8.73 18.16 8.09
CA ASP A 234 -9.28 16.82 7.82
C ASP A 234 -9.18 16.28 6.38
N GLY A 235 -8.05 15.63 6.09
CA GLY A 235 -7.97 14.63 5.02
C GLY A 235 -8.42 13.26 5.53
N ALA A 236 -9.66 12.88 5.20
CA ALA A 236 -10.13 11.51 5.35
C ALA A 236 -9.63 10.63 4.19
N ASP A 237 -9.57 9.32 4.40
CA ASP A 237 -9.12 8.36 3.39
C ASP A 237 -9.94 8.40 2.10
N LEU A 238 -9.25 8.25 0.97
CA LEU A 238 -9.83 7.70 -0.26
C LEU A 238 -8.90 6.62 -0.81
N ALA A 239 -9.36 5.38 -0.75
CA ALA A 239 -8.76 4.27 -1.46
C ALA A 239 -8.82 4.49 -2.97
N VAL A 240 -7.84 3.95 -3.71
CA VAL A 240 -7.92 3.86 -5.18
C VAL A 240 -8.90 2.76 -5.56
N ALA A 241 -10.15 3.16 -5.79
CA ALA A 241 -11.04 2.48 -6.72
C ALA A 241 -10.89 3.12 -8.13
N GLU A 242 -11.38 2.45 -9.17
CA GLU A 242 -11.18 2.86 -10.57
C GLU A 242 -11.67 4.29 -10.90
N SER A 243 -10.81 5.03 -11.62
CA SER A 243 -11.12 6.24 -12.43
C SER A 243 -11.52 7.53 -11.69
N ALA A 244 -11.42 8.66 -12.40
CA ALA A 244 -11.33 10.04 -11.85
C ALA A 244 -11.71 11.10 -12.93
N PRO A 245 -11.61 12.45 -12.71
CA PRO A 245 -11.97 13.24 -11.53
C PRO A 245 -13.08 14.33 -11.79
N PRO A 246 -12.87 15.69 -11.82
CA PRO A 246 -13.78 16.67 -11.17
C PRO A 246 -14.42 17.69 -12.19
N PRO A 247 -14.99 18.90 -11.88
CA PRO A 247 -15.08 19.66 -10.62
C PRO A 247 -16.46 20.34 -10.31
N ALA A 248 -16.52 21.69 -10.26
CA ALA A 248 -17.57 22.57 -9.69
C ALA A 248 -17.57 23.94 -10.45
N PRO A 249 -18.11 25.12 -9.99
CA PRO A 249 -18.83 25.47 -8.75
C PRO A 249 -20.00 26.51 -8.86
N ALA A 250 -20.56 26.90 -7.69
CA ALA A 250 -21.18 28.21 -7.35
C ALA A 250 -22.59 28.58 -7.94
N MET A 251 -23.43 29.43 -7.32
CA MET A 251 -23.33 30.22 -6.06
C MET A 251 -24.71 30.52 -5.40
N ALA A 252 -24.70 31.17 -4.23
CA ALA A 252 -25.86 31.58 -3.40
C ALA A 252 -26.67 32.79 -3.96
N PRO A 253 -27.82 33.19 -3.35
CA PRO A 253 -27.86 34.01 -2.12
C PRO A 253 -28.81 33.45 -1.02
N ALA A 254 -28.80 33.79 0.28
CA ALA A 254 -28.21 34.85 1.14
C ALA A 254 -29.19 35.93 1.68
N ALA A 255 -29.44 35.89 3.00
CA ALA A 255 -29.91 36.94 3.93
C ALA A 255 -29.77 36.35 5.37
N ALA A 256 -28.97 36.89 6.31
CA ALA A 256 -29.18 38.09 7.15
C ALA A 256 -30.34 37.93 8.17
N GLN A 257 -30.22 38.27 9.47
CA GLN A 257 -29.12 38.79 10.32
C GLN A 257 -29.46 38.41 11.82
N THR A 258 -28.77 38.77 12.93
CA THR A 258 -27.81 39.85 13.25
C THR A 258 -26.79 39.42 14.35
N ALA A 259 -26.10 40.38 14.96
CA ALA A 259 -24.99 40.33 15.94
C ALA A 259 -25.31 39.92 17.41
N GLY A 260 -24.24 39.56 18.14
CA GLY A 260 -24.18 39.49 19.61
C GLY A 260 -22.76 39.14 20.09
N VAL A 261 -21.94 40.14 20.44
CA VAL A 261 -20.49 39.97 20.75
C VAL A 261 -20.22 40.02 22.25
N VAL A 262 -19.46 39.04 22.76
CA VAL A 262 -18.72 39.11 24.04
C VAL A 262 -17.30 38.58 23.79
N ALA A 263 -16.29 39.18 24.42
CA ALA A 263 -14.88 38.93 24.08
C ALA A 263 -14.29 37.68 24.75
N GLU A 264 -13.33 37.05 24.09
CA GLU A 264 -12.47 36.02 24.68
C GLU A 264 -11.38 36.65 25.56
N GLU A 265 -11.41 36.40 26.87
CA GLU A 265 -10.20 36.50 27.68
C GLU A 265 -9.33 35.25 27.49
N LYS A 266 -8.08 35.44 27.10
CA LYS A 266 -7.09 34.35 27.06
C LYS A 266 -6.77 33.89 28.49
N PRO A 267 -6.84 32.60 28.81
CA PRO A 267 -6.26 32.09 30.06
C PRO A 267 -4.74 32.27 30.05
N GLN A 268 -4.24 33.33 30.68
CA GLN A 268 -2.82 33.41 31.01
C GLN A 268 -2.51 32.34 32.05
N SER A 269 -1.56 31.45 31.73
CA SER A 269 -1.03 30.47 32.69
C SER A 269 -0.37 31.19 33.87
N PRO A 270 -0.92 31.11 35.10
CA PRO A 270 -0.27 31.72 36.26
C PRO A 270 0.99 30.91 36.59
N GLY A 271 2.13 31.59 36.73
CA GLY A 271 3.38 30.94 37.15
C GLY A 271 3.20 30.27 38.50
N ALA A 272 3.41 28.95 38.57
CA ALA A 272 3.16 28.16 39.77
C ALA A 272 4.18 28.48 40.88
N LYS A 273 3.87 29.47 41.72
CA LYS A 273 4.41 29.52 43.09
C LYS A 273 3.94 28.24 43.78
N GLY A 274 4.89 27.41 44.21
CA GLY A 274 4.60 26.04 44.65
C GLY A 274 3.65 25.98 45.85
N GLU A 275 2.46 25.41 45.64
CA GLU A 275 1.75 24.74 46.73
C GLU A 275 2.63 23.57 47.22
N PRO A 276 2.64 23.26 48.53
CA PRO A 276 3.43 22.16 49.06
C PRO A 276 2.95 20.83 48.46
N GLY A 277 3.89 20.03 47.95
CA GLY A 277 3.60 18.71 47.38
C GLY A 277 2.83 17.81 48.34
N PRO A 278 2.01 16.87 47.83
CA PRO A 278 1.12 16.06 48.64
C PRO A 278 1.88 15.30 49.73
N LYS A 279 1.40 15.40 50.97
CA LYS A 279 2.07 14.79 52.12
C LYS A 279 1.95 13.27 52.06
N ALA A 280 3.06 12.59 52.36
CA ALA A 280 3.10 11.15 52.53
C ALA A 280 2.26 10.75 53.74
N ALA A 281 1.53 9.63 53.63
CA ALA A 281 0.64 9.12 54.66
C ALA A 281 0.94 7.66 55.00
N LYS A 282 0.40 7.18 56.13
CA LYS A 282 0.33 5.73 56.41
C LYS A 282 -0.56 5.05 55.36
N ALA A 283 -0.27 3.77 55.10
CA ALA A 283 -1.04 2.91 54.21
C ALA A 283 -2.54 2.92 54.50
N MET A 284 -3.32 2.78 53.45
CA MET A 284 -4.78 2.78 53.46
C MET A 284 -5.32 1.35 53.44
N ASP A 285 -6.32 1.07 54.28
CA ASP A 285 -7.07 -0.17 54.13
C ASP A 285 -7.90 -0.13 52.85
N LEU A 286 -7.56 -1.06 51.95
CA LEU A 286 -8.20 -1.26 50.65
C LEU A 286 -9.46 -2.15 50.76
N SER A 287 -9.71 -2.77 51.92
CA SER A 287 -10.93 -3.54 52.14
C SER A 287 -12.18 -2.66 51.92
N GLY A 288 -13.20 -3.26 51.30
CA GLY A 288 -14.44 -2.58 50.93
C GLY A 288 -14.31 -1.49 49.86
N ILE A 289 -13.16 -1.32 49.18
CA ILE A 289 -13.08 -0.50 47.96
C ILE A 289 -13.41 -1.38 46.76
N ALA A 290 -14.42 -1.00 45.97
CA ALA A 290 -14.66 -1.62 44.68
C ALA A 290 -13.55 -1.20 43.69
N ILE A 291 -12.77 -2.18 43.22
CA ILE A 291 -11.67 -2.00 42.28
C ILE A 291 -12.17 -2.33 40.87
N ARG A 292 -12.13 -1.32 39.99
CA ARG A 292 -12.56 -1.43 38.59
C ARG A 292 -11.52 -2.21 37.79
N SER A 293 -12.00 -3.15 36.97
CA SER A 293 -11.18 -4.11 36.22
C SER A 293 -11.74 -4.44 34.83
N ASN A 294 -13.06 -4.43 34.65
CA ASN A 294 -13.69 -4.58 33.33
C ASN A 294 -13.66 -3.23 32.58
N LEU A 295 -12.56 -2.92 31.89
CA LEU A 295 -12.37 -1.64 31.20
C LEU A 295 -12.66 -1.69 29.69
N ASN A 296 -13.31 -2.77 29.21
CA ASN A 296 -13.58 -3.01 27.79
C ASN A 296 -14.28 -1.84 27.09
N GLU A 297 -13.79 -1.44 25.92
CA GLU A 297 -14.28 -0.30 25.12
C GLU A 297 -15.61 -0.60 24.41
N THR A 298 -16.06 -1.85 24.39
CA THR A 298 -17.39 -2.25 23.93
C THR A 298 -18.16 -2.87 25.09
N ALA A 299 -19.31 -2.29 25.43
CA ALA A 299 -20.20 -2.79 26.47
C ALA A 299 -21.07 -3.95 25.99
N PHE A 300 -21.63 -3.84 24.77
CA PHE A 300 -22.33 -4.94 24.11
C PHE A 300 -22.50 -4.70 22.60
N PHE A 301 -22.73 -5.80 21.88
CA PHE A 301 -23.39 -5.81 20.59
C PHE A 301 -24.48 -6.89 20.61
N PHE A 302 -25.73 -6.48 20.42
CA PHE A 302 -26.88 -7.37 20.28
C PHE A 302 -27.34 -7.31 18.81
N PRO A 303 -27.10 -8.36 18.00
CA PRO A 303 -27.43 -8.32 16.57
C PRO A 303 -28.93 -8.43 16.29
N GLN A 304 -29.68 -9.11 17.16
CA GLN A 304 -31.09 -9.46 16.97
C GLN A 304 -31.86 -9.27 18.28
N LEU A 305 -32.59 -8.15 18.39
CA LEU A 305 -33.60 -7.91 19.41
C LEU A 305 -34.96 -7.82 18.72
N LEU A 306 -35.96 -8.57 19.21
CA LEU A 306 -37.28 -8.65 18.59
C LEU A 306 -38.26 -7.69 19.25
N MET A 307 -39.14 -7.08 18.45
CA MET A 307 -40.20 -6.21 18.92
C MET A 307 -41.27 -7.00 19.70
N GLU A 308 -41.51 -6.59 20.94
CA GLU A 308 -42.60 -7.05 21.81
C GLU A 308 -43.99 -6.70 21.22
N PRO A 309 -45.07 -7.42 21.60
CA PRO A 309 -46.43 -7.13 21.13
C PRO A 309 -46.95 -5.72 21.45
N ASP A 310 -46.32 -5.00 22.39
CA ASP A 310 -46.66 -3.61 22.71
C ASP A 310 -46.01 -2.59 21.76
N GLY A 311 -45.18 -3.02 20.81
CA GLY A 311 -44.48 -2.16 19.84
C GLY A 311 -43.13 -1.61 20.34
N ALA A 312 -42.51 -2.24 21.32
CA ALA A 312 -41.21 -1.83 21.86
C ALA A 312 -40.18 -2.97 21.91
N VAL A 313 -38.94 -2.63 22.22
CA VAL A 313 -37.79 -3.53 22.35
C VAL A 313 -37.09 -3.22 23.67
N SER A 314 -37.06 -4.19 24.58
CA SER A 314 -36.31 -4.12 25.84
C SER A 314 -34.94 -4.78 25.72
N MET A 315 -33.91 -4.19 26.34
CA MET A 315 -32.57 -4.78 26.48
C MET A 315 -32.04 -4.59 27.90
N SER A 316 -31.43 -5.63 28.44
CA SER A 316 -30.77 -5.61 29.76
C SER A 316 -29.29 -5.97 29.59
N PHE A 317 -28.42 -5.21 30.25
CA PHE A 317 -26.96 -5.36 30.13
C PHE A 317 -26.26 -4.88 31.41
N THR A 318 -24.99 -5.25 31.57
CA THR A 318 -24.12 -4.72 32.64
C THR A 318 -23.12 -3.75 32.02
N MET A 319 -23.00 -2.55 32.58
CA MET A 319 -22.01 -1.57 32.12
C MET A 319 -20.58 -2.04 32.46
N PRO A 320 -19.61 -1.89 31.54
CA PRO A 320 -18.19 -1.89 31.89
C PRO A 320 -17.88 -0.82 32.94
N GLU A 321 -16.73 -0.98 33.57
CA GLU A 321 -16.24 -0.15 34.66
C GLU A 321 -15.36 1.02 34.19
N ALA A 322 -15.25 1.24 32.88
CA ALA A 322 -14.61 2.41 32.31
C ALA A 322 -15.40 3.69 32.63
N LEU A 323 -14.73 4.70 33.22
CA LEU A 323 -15.32 5.99 33.60
C LEU A 323 -15.33 6.95 32.41
N THR A 324 -16.18 6.64 31.43
CA THR A 324 -16.14 7.21 30.07
C THR A 324 -17.53 7.67 29.57
N LYS A 325 -17.54 8.29 28.39
CA LYS A 325 -18.75 8.61 27.62
C LYS A 325 -18.98 7.48 26.61
N TRP A 326 -20.16 6.87 26.65
CA TRP A 326 -20.58 5.82 25.73
C TRP A 326 -21.46 6.37 24.63
N LYS A 327 -21.38 5.76 23.45
CA LYS A 327 -22.24 6.01 22.30
C LYS A 327 -23.08 4.77 22.02
N PHE A 328 -24.39 4.94 22.13
CA PHE A 328 -25.39 3.95 21.77
C PHE A 328 -25.74 4.11 20.29
N LEU A 329 -25.70 3.01 19.54
CA LEU A 329 -26.29 2.88 18.22
C LEU A 329 -27.43 1.86 18.27
N GLY A 330 -28.56 2.20 17.67
CA GLY A 330 -29.68 1.29 17.46
C GLY A 330 -30.16 1.37 16.01
N PHE A 331 -30.38 0.23 15.38
CA PHE A 331 -30.87 0.14 14.00
C PHE A 331 -32.01 -0.87 13.96
N ALA A 332 -33.22 -0.42 13.59
CA ALA A 332 -34.41 -1.24 13.49
C ALA A 332 -34.85 -1.41 12.03
N HIS A 333 -35.33 -2.60 11.69
CA HIS A 333 -35.93 -2.88 10.39
C HIS A 333 -37.18 -3.79 10.47
N GLY A 334 -38.08 -3.64 9.51
CA GLY A 334 -39.29 -4.45 9.35
C GLY A 334 -39.24 -5.32 8.09
N ARG A 335 -40.12 -6.32 8.01
CA ARG A 335 -40.19 -7.30 6.90
C ARG A 335 -40.40 -6.68 5.50
N GLY A 336 -40.98 -5.48 5.43
CA GLY A 336 -41.19 -4.74 4.18
C GLY A 336 -40.03 -3.80 3.81
N CYS A 337 -38.83 -4.07 4.33
CA CYS A 337 -37.64 -3.21 4.29
C CYS A 337 -37.81 -1.83 4.96
N GLN A 338 -38.89 -1.61 5.75
CA GLN A 338 -38.97 -0.39 6.55
C GLN A 338 -37.76 -0.33 7.50
N SER A 339 -37.17 0.84 7.73
CA SER A 339 -36.04 0.96 8.66
C SER A 339 -35.92 2.33 9.31
N GLY A 340 -35.19 2.37 10.41
CA GLY A 340 -34.87 3.60 11.14
C GLY A 340 -33.76 3.34 12.15
N SER A 341 -33.02 4.39 12.51
CA SER A 341 -31.94 4.31 13.49
C SER A 341 -32.05 5.38 14.57
N ILE A 342 -31.39 5.10 15.69
CA ILE A 342 -31.22 6.01 16.82
C ILE A 342 -29.74 6.05 17.20
N THR A 343 -29.26 7.23 17.55
CA THR A 343 -27.96 7.42 18.21
C THR A 343 -28.19 8.18 19.50
N SER A 344 -27.54 7.76 20.58
CA SER A 344 -27.69 8.39 21.90
C SER A 344 -26.39 8.26 22.70
N TYR A 345 -26.27 8.99 23.80
CA TYR A 345 -25.04 9.02 24.61
C TYR A 345 -25.36 8.91 26.09
N THR A 346 -24.54 8.17 26.82
CA THR A 346 -24.59 8.06 28.29
C THR A 346 -23.19 8.17 28.88
N VAL A 347 -23.06 8.47 30.17
CA VAL A 347 -21.77 8.68 30.85
C VAL A 347 -21.67 7.83 32.12
N THR A 348 -20.61 7.05 32.24
CA THR A 348 -20.28 6.30 33.46
C THR A 348 -19.36 7.15 34.33
N GLN A 349 -19.78 7.47 35.56
CA GLN A 349 -19.03 8.36 36.46
C GLN A 349 -19.29 8.08 37.95
N LYS A 350 -18.34 8.48 38.81
CA LYS A 350 -18.44 8.38 40.28
C LYS A 350 -18.17 9.73 40.94
N GLN A 351 -18.71 9.94 42.16
CA GLN A 351 -18.59 11.20 42.92
C GLN A 351 -17.13 11.53 43.32
N LEU A 352 -16.34 10.48 43.54
CA LEU A 352 -14.88 10.50 43.58
C LEU A 352 -14.42 9.50 42.52
N MET A 353 -13.44 9.88 41.69
CA MET A 353 -12.86 9.02 40.65
C MET A 353 -11.34 9.01 40.79
N VAL A 354 -10.71 7.87 40.54
CA VAL A 354 -9.27 7.77 40.28
C VAL A 354 -9.05 7.28 38.86
N GLN A 355 -8.19 7.97 38.12
CA GLN A 355 -7.81 7.63 36.75
C GLN A 355 -6.28 7.49 36.68
N PRO A 356 -5.76 6.26 36.71
CA PRO A 356 -4.37 5.96 36.39
C PRO A 356 -3.98 6.46 34.99
N ASN A 357 -2.69 6.69 34.82
CA ASN A 357 -2.02 6.92 33.54
C ASN A 357 -0.76 6.04 33.58
N ALA A 358 -0.99 4.74 33.46
CA ALA A 358 0.04 3.71 33.46
C ALA A 358 0.78 3.68 32.11
N PRO A 359 2.08 3.38 32.08
CA PRO A 359 2.79 3.13 30.81
C PRO A 359 2.28 1.83 30.18
N ARG A 360 2.20 1.80 28.84
CA ARG A 360 1.84 0.58 28.08
C ARG A 360 2.79 -0.59 28.33
N PHE A 361 4.05 -0.29 28.60
CA PHE A 361 5.07 -1.26 29.00
C PHE A 361 6.18 -0.54 29.79
N LEU A 362 6.91 -1.29 30.59
CA LEU A 362 8.17 -0.88 31.22
C LEU A 362 9.33 -1.64 30.57
N ARG A 363 10.56 -1.13 30.69
CA ARG A 363 11.77 -1.91 30.40
C ARG A 363 12.69 -1.95 31.63
N GLU A 364 13.38 -3.06 31.83
CA GLU A 364 14.46 -3.15 32.83
C GLU A 364 15.46 -1.99 32.65
N GLY A 365 15.87 -1.36 33.75
CA GLY A 365 16.77 -0.22 33.75
C GLY A 365 16.12 1.14 33.46
N ASP A 366 14.82 1.18 33.12
CA ASP A 366 14.09 2.44 33.05
C ASP A 366 13.81 3.00 34.46
N GLU A 367 13.94 4.31 34.61
CA GLU A 367 13.35 5.07 35.70
C GLU A 367 12.13 5.83 35.15
N ILE A 368 10.96 5.73 35.78
CA ILE A 368 9.74 6.35 35.26
C ILE A 368 8.80 6.81 36.37
N PHE A 369 7.99 7.83 36.12
CA PHE A 369 6.94 8.26 37.06
C PHE A 369 5.59 7.65 36.65
N PHE A 370 5.13 6.63 37.38
CA PHE A 370 3.74 6.20 37.31
C PHE A 370 2.86 7.36 37.81
N THR A 371 1.77 7.68 37.11
CA THR A 371 0.90 8.81 37.47
C THR A 371 -0.57 8.41 37.57
N ALA A 372 -1.32 9.13 38.41
CA ALA A 372 -2.78 9.00 38.49
C ALA A 372 -3.42 10.34 38.86
N LYS A 373 -4.62 10.60 38.33
CA LYS A 373 -5.44 11.77 38.63
C LYS A 373 -6.59 11.37 39.54
N VAL A 374 -6.78 12.07 40.66
CA VAL A 374 -7.98 11.94 41.50
C VAL A 374 -8.89 13.14 41.23
N SER A 375 -10.15 12.87 40.93
CA SER A 375 -11.17 13.87 40.57
C SER A 375 -12.35 13.82 41.54
N ASN A 376 -12.73 14.96 42.09
CA ASN A 376 -13.91 15.13 42.93
C ASN A 376 -15.05 15.72 42.10
N LEU A 377 -16.00 14.89 41.66
CA LEU A 377 -17.19 15.34 40.95
C LEU A 377 -18.33 15.78 41.89
N SER A 378 -18.20 15.56 43.20
CA SER A 378 -19.21 15.99 44.19
C SER A 378 -19.21 17.50 44.43
N ASP A 379 -20.33 18.00 44.94
CA ASP A 379 -20.56 19.42 45.27
C ASP A 379 -19.96 19.82 46.63
N LYS A 380 -19.15 18.95 47.27
CA LYS A 380 -18.56 19.15 48.59
C LYS A 380 -17.04 18.96 48.54
N GLU A 381 -16.31 19.61 49.46
CA GLU A 381 -14.87 19.38 49.61
C GLU A 381 -14.62 17.93 50.05
N GLN A 382 -13.78 17.20 49.31
CA GLN A 382 -13.40 15.83 49.64
C GLN A 382 -11.98 15.79 50.20
N ARG A 383 -11.82 15.10 51.33
CA ARG A 383 -10.51 14.82 51.95
C ARG A 383 -10.34 13.32 52.11
N GLY A 384 -9.16 12.82 51.78
CA GLY A 384 -8.91 11.39 51.71
C GLY A 384 -7.45 11.06 51.45
N ARG A 385 -7.22 9.79 51.13
CA ARG A 385 -5.91 9.27 50.72
C ARG A 385 -6.01 8.58 49.37
N VAL A 386 -4.94 8.67 48.59
CA VAL A 386 -4.72 7.89 47.36
C VAL A 386 -3.48 7.02 47.53
N GLN A 387 -3.54 5.78 47.05
CA GLN A 387 -2.47 4.79 47.16
C GLN A 387 -2.26 4.06 45.85
N LEU A 388 -0.99 3.84 45.51
CA LEU A 388 -0.54 2.85 44.51
C LEU A 388 -0.10 1.58 45.25
N ASN A 389 -0.56 0.41 44.80
CA ASN A 389 -0.05 -0.91 45.14
C ASN A 389 0.48 -1.55 43.84
N LEU A 390 1.66 -2.15 43.88
CA LEU A 390 2.27 -2.88 42.75
C LEU A 390 2.67 -4.28 43.19
N ARG A 391 2.26 -5.28 42.42
CA ARG A 391 2.53 -6.69 42.68
C ARG A 391 3.12 -7.37 41.45
N ASP A 392 3.86 -8.44 41.67
CA ASP A 392 4.20 -9.41 40.62
C ASP A 392 2.91 -10.09 40.10
N LEU A 393 2.65 -9.99 38.80
CA LEU A 393 1.39 -10.47 38.18
C LEU A 393 1.22 -11.99 38.23
N LEU A 394 2.30 -12.76 38.47
CA LEU A 394 2.30 -14.23 38.44
C LEU A 394 2.24 -14.85 39.84
N THR A 395 2.71 -14.13 40.86
CA THR A 395 2.86 -14.62 42.24
C THR A 395 2.10 -13.81 43.29
N ASP A 396 1.43 -12.73 42.89
CA ASP A 396 0.69 -11.77 43.73
C ASP A 396 1.53 -11.13 44.87
N GLN A 397 2.85 -11.24 44.81
CA GLN A 397 3.74 -10.70 45.84
C GLN A 397 3.93 -9.19 45.68
N PRO A 398 3.92 -8.40 46.78
CA PRO A 398 4.24 -6.97 46.74
C PRO A 398 5.68 -6.71 46.26
N VAL A 399 5.84 -5.80 45.30
CA VAL A 399 7.15 -5.48 44.68
C VAL A 399 7.54 -4.01 44.81
N GLU A 400 6.82 -3.19 45.58
CA GLU A 400 7.07 -1.76 45.69
C GLU A 400 8.50 -1.43 46.15
N ALA A 401 9.00 -2.17 47.14
CA ALA A 401 10.36 -2.00 47.65
C ALA A 401 11.43 -2.34 46.59
N GLN A 402 11.16 -3.34 45.72
CA GLN A 402 12.06 -3.72 44.62
C GLN A 402 12.08 -2.65 43.52
N LEU A 403 10.96 -1.97 43.30
CA LEU A 403 10.79 -0.85 42.36
C LEU A 403 11.22 0.51 42.94
N GLY A 404 11.80 0.55 44.15
CA GLY A 404 12.33 1.76 44.78
C GLY A 404 11.27 2.70 45.40
N LEU A 405 10.02 2.28 45.52
CA LEU A 405 8.92 3.09 46.06
C LEU A 405 9.07 3.33 47.57
N LYS A 406 9.51 4.53 47.94
CA LYS A 406 9.61 4.97 49.35
C LYS A 406 8.28 5.45 49.95
N THR A 407 7.35 5.87 49.11
CA THR A 407 6.02 6.38 49.50
C THR A 407 4.99 5.79 48.54
N THR A 408 4.04 5.02 49.06
CA THR A 408 2.92 4.46 48.29
C THR A 408 1.63 5.26 48.45
N THR A 409 1.43 5.92 49.59
CA THR A 409 0.18 6.64 49.94
C THR A 409 0.40 8.14 50.11
N TYR A 410 -0.48 8.95 49.51
CA TYR A 410 -0.53 10.41 49.61
C TYR A 410 -1.89 10.90 50.17
N GLU A 411 -1.89 11.99 50.91
CA GLU A 411 -3.13 12.70 51.29
C GLU A 411 -3.61 13.64 50.17
N PHE A 412 -4.93 13.82 50.05
CA PHE A 412 -5.55 14.78 49.14
C PHE A 412 -6.63 15.64 49.80
N LYS A 413 -6.78 16.87 49.30
CA LYS A 413 -7.84 17.82 49.66
C LYS A 413 -8.37 18.47 48.38
N LEU A 414 -9.50 17.98 47.88
CA LEU A 414 -10.11 18.44 46.63
C LEU A 414 -11.32 19.33 46.89
N LYS A 415 -11.30 20.55 46.35
CA LYS A 415 -12.49 21.41 46.22
C LYS A 415 -13.58 20.71 45.38
N PRO A 416 -14.86 21.12 45.46
CA PRO A 416 -15.90 20.66 44.52
C PRO A 416 -15.45 20.81 43.06
N LYS A 417 -15.78 19.82 42.23
CA LYS A 417 -15.42 19.75 40.78
C LYS A 417 -13.92 19.83 40.44
N ALA A 418 -13.02 19.75 41.43
CA ALA A 418 -11.58 19.86 41.24
C ALA A 418 -10.89 18.50 41.07
N SER A 419 -9.68 18.51 40.50
CA SER A 419 -8.83 17.33 40.33
C SER A 419 -7.38 17.62 40.76
N GLN A 420 -6.65 16.59 41.19
CA GLN A 420 -5.23 16.66 41.53
C GLN A 420 -4.48 15.46 40.94
N GLY A 421 -3.28 15.71 40.40
CA GLY A 421 -2.38 14.67 39.93
C GLY A 421 -1.44 14.17 41.04
N PHE A 422 -1.15 12.87 41.01
CA PHE A 422 -0.23 12.17 41.90
C PHE A 422 0.77 11.38 41.05
N SER A 423 1.99 11.26 41.55
CA SER A 423 3.11 10.67 40.81
C SER A 423 4.01 9.87 41.74
N TRP A 424 4.39 8.68 41.30
CA TRP A 424 5.26 7.76 42.02
C TRP A 424 6.46 7.41 41.15
N LYS A 425 7.69 7.69 41.62
CA LYS A 425 8.89 7.27 40.88
C LYS A 425 9.12 5.77 41.08
N LEU A 426 9.20 5.05 39.96
CA LEU A 426 9.65 3.67 39.85
C LEU A 426 11.08 3.64 39.28
N ALA A 427 11.86 2.65 39.70
CA ALA A 427 13.08 2.23 39.03
C ALA A 427 12.95 0.72 38.77
N VAL A 428 13.06 0.28 37.51
CA VAL A 428 12.77 -1.11 37.13
C VAL A 428 14.04 -1.96 37.22
N PRO A 429 14.14 -2.91 38.17
CA PRO A 429 15.34 -3.74 38.30
C PRO A 429 15.42 -4.78 37.18
N LYS A 430 16.63 -5.34 36.96
CA LYS A 430 16.79 -6.50 36.07
C LYS A 430 16.13 -7.74 36.69
N GLY A 431 15.55 -8.60 35.85
CA GLY A 431 14.77 -9.77 36.22
C GLY A 431 13.30 -9.50 36.54
N ALA A 432 12.86 -8.23 36.56
CA ALA A 432 11.50 -7.81 36.90
C ALA A 432 10.44 -8.48 36.01
N LYS A 433 9.32 -8.87 36.64
CA LYS A 433 8.19 -9.53 35.98
C LYS A 433 7.09 -8.53 35.62
N PRO A 434 6.15 -8.88 34.71
CA PRO A 434 4.94 -8.09 34.49
C PRO A 434 4.26 -7.72 35.81
N LEU A 435 3.81 -6.47 35.91
CA LEU A 435 3.27 -5.89 37.13
C LEU A 435 1.74 -5.88 37.10
N ALA A 436 1.11 -6.34 38.17
CA ALA A 436 -0.25 -5.93 38.49
C ALA A 436 -0.19 -4.59 39.23
N TYR A 437 -0.97 -3.59 38.79
CA TYR A 437 -1.17 -2.36 39.53
C TYR A 437 -2.56 -2.30 40.16
N THR A 438 -2.67 -1.57 41.27
CA THR A 438 -3.96 -1.08 41.77
C THR A 438 -3.75 0.33 42.29
N VAL A 439 -4.51 1.30 41.78
CA VAL A 439 -4.58 2.65 42.33
C VAL A 439 -5.93 2.82 42.98
N ALA A 440 -5.96 3.24 44.25
CA ALA A 440 -7.21 3.42 45.00
C ALA A 440 -7.23 4.77 45.74
N ALA A 441 -8.39 5.41 45.77
CA ALA A 441 -8.66 6.66 46.46
C ALA A 441 -9.90 6.52 47.37
N LYS A 442 -9.79 6.93 48.64
CA LYS A 442 -10.86 6.82 49.67
C LYS A 442 -10.99 8.13 50.43
N SER A 443 -12.17 8.76 50.38
CA SER A 443 -12.57 9.85 51.27
C SER A 443 -13.39 9.31 52.44
N LYS A 444 -13.97 10.21 53.28
CA LYS A 444 -14.94 9.80 54.31
C LYS A 444 -16.28 9.27 53.75
N GLN A 445 -16.59 9.53 52.49
CA GLN A 445 -17.92 9.28 51.89
C GLN A 445 -17.88 8.44 50.61
N TYR A 446 -16.78 8.53 49.85
CA TYR A 446 -16.67 7.91 48.53
C TYR A 446 -15.35 7.17 48.40
N SER A 447 -15.35 6.08 47.62
CA SER A 447 -14.12 5.40 47.21
C SER A 447 -14.17 4.96 45.75
N ASP A 448 -13.00 4.95 45.13
CA ASP A 448 -12.78 4.43 43.79
C ASP A 448 -11.42 3.75 43.71
N GLY A 449 -11.31 2.73 42.90
CA GLY A 449 -10.04 2.10 42.58
C GLY A 449 -10.07 1.52 41.19
N GLU A 450 -8.90 1.35 40.60
CA GLU A 450 -8.71 0.74 39.29
C GLU A 450 -7.47 -0.14 39.32
N ALA A 451 -7.57 -1.32 38.71
CA ALA A 451 -6.48 -2.26 38.56
C ALA A 451 -6.26 -2.61 37.08
N GLY A 452 -5.04 -3.03 36.77
CA GLY A 452 -4.63 -3.44 35.43
C GLY A 452 -3.24 -4.08 35.47
N ALA A 453 -2.75 -4.47 34.29
CA ALA A 453 -1.44 -5.06 34.12
C ALA A 453 -0.51 -4.17 33.29
N VAL A 454 0.78 -4.16 33.61
CA VAL A 454 1.83 -3.49 32.84
C VAL A 454 2.92 -4.52 32.50
N PRO A 455 3.10 -4.89 31.23
CA PRO A 455 4.22 -5.71 30.78
C PRO A 455 5.57 -5.08 31.15
N VAL A 456 6.52 -5.92 31.59
CA VAL A 456 7.92 -5.52 31.76
C VAL A 456 8.76 -6.26 30.72
N LEU A 457 9.41 -5.49 29.86
CA LEU A 457 10.32 -5.98 28.82
C LEU A 457 11.75 -6.03 29.36
N THR A 458 12.54 -7.01 28.92
CA THR A 458 13.95 -7.09 29.30
C THR A 458 14.81 -6.02 28.61
N SER A 459 15.91 -5.67 29.28
CA SER A 459 17.03 -4.87 28.79
C SER A 459 17.96 -5.64 27.85
N ARG A 460 18.01 -6.98 27.94
CA ARG A 460 18.72 -7.84 26.99
C ARG A 460 17.85 -8.09 25.76
N ILE A 461 18.22 -7.52 24.61
CA ILE A 461 17.50 -7.72 23.36
C ILE A 461 18.20 -8.76 22.49
N PHE A 462 17.41 -9.52 21.74
CA PHE A 462 17.89 -10.50 20.77
C PHE A 462 18.27 -9.79 19.48
N ILE A 463 19.54 -9.85 19.10
CA ILE A 463 20.08 -9.25 17.89
C ILE A 463 20.40 -10.35 16.88
N THR A 464 20.19 -10.08 15.60
CA THR A 464 20.76 -10.84 14.48
C THR A 464 21.59 -9.88 13.64
N GLU A 465 22.90 -10.09 13.60
CA GLU A 465 23.82 -9.45 12.65
C GLU A 465 24.24 -10.48 11.60
N SER A 466 24.52 -10.04 10.38
CA SER A 466 25.09 -10.92 9.35
C SER A 466 26.15 -10.27 8.48
N VAL A 467 27.02 -11.10 7.92
CA VAL A 467 27.96 -10.77 6.83
C VAL A 467 27.53 -11.52 5.57
N PRO A 468 27.16 -10.83 4.47
CA PRO A 468 26.85 -11.47 3.19
C PRO A 468 28.14 -12.00 2.55
N LEU A 469 28.14 -13.29 2.20
CA LEU A 469 29.26 -13.95 1.51
C LEU A 469 28.97 -14.02 0.00
N TRP A 470 29.95 -13.75 -0.83
CA TRP A 470 29.85 -13.89 -2.28
C TRP A 470 31.19 -14.19 -2.93
N ILE A 471 31.20 -15.01 -3.98
CA ILE A 471 32.42 -15.41 -4.67
C ILE A 471 32.13 -15.76 -6.13
N ARG A 472 33.10 -15.51 -7.03
CA ARG A 472 32.93 -15.68 -8.47
C ARG A 472 34.15 -16.33 -9.12
N GLY A 473 33.91 -17.38 -9.91
CA GLY A 473 34.97 -18.11 -10.59
C GLY A 473 35.88 -18.89 -9.63
N ASN A 474 37.02 -19.35 -10.17
CA ASN A 474 38.02 -20.10 -9.43
C ASN A 474 38.91 -19.15 -8.60
N GLN A 475 38.50 -18.84 -7.38
CA GLN A 475 39.23 -17.97 -6.46
C GLN A 475 39.00 -18.35 -4.98
N VAL A 476 39.82 -17.76 -4.11
CA VAL A 476 39.66 -17.75 -2.65
C VAL A 476 39.37 -16.30 -2.25
N LYS A 477 38.42 -16.08 -1.35
CA LYS A 477 38.07 -14.75 -0.83
C LYS A 477 37.89 -14.77 0.68
N GLU A 478 38.46 -13.78 1.34
CA GLU A 478 38.42 -13.61 2.80
C GLU A 478 37.39 -12.56 3.21
N PHE A 479 36.74 -12.79 4.35
CA PHE A 479 35.72 -11.94 4.96
C PHE A 479 35.95 -11.87 6.47
N THR A 480 35.54 -10.76 7.09
CA THR A 480 35.67 -10.56 8.54
C THR A 480 34.32 -10.23 9.16
N PHE A 481 34.01 -10.87 10.29
CA PHE A 481 32.82 -10.61 11.09
C PHE A 481 33.24 -10.14 12.49
N ASP A 482 33.60 -8.86 12.61
CA ASP A 482 34.18 -8.26 13.83
C ASP A 482 33.35 -8.46 15.10
N ARG A 483 32.03 -8.66 15.00
CA ARG A 483 31.18 -8.91 16.18
C ARG A 483 31.52 -10.22 16.89
N LEU A 484 31.96 -11.25 16.17
CA LEU A 484 32.43 -12.50 16.78
C LEU A 484 33.66 -12.27 17.67
N ARG A 485 34.48 -11.24 17.40
CA ARG A 485 35.64 -10.89 18.23
C ARG A 485 35.25 -10.40 19.64
N GLN A 486 33.97 -10.08 19.86
CA GLN A 486 33.38 -9.72 21.16
C GLN A 486 32.83 -10.91 21.97
N VAL A 487 32.86 -12.14 21.43
CA VAL A 487 32.53 -13.34 22.21
C VAL A 487 33.45 -13.42 23.44
N GLY A 488 32.85 -13.40 24.64
CA GLY A 488 33.55 -13.43 25.92
C GLY A 488 34.10 -12.09 26.43
N THR A 489 33.84 -10.94 25.79
CA THR A 489 34.36 -9.62 26.24
C THR A 489 33.43 -8.85 27.18
N SER A 490 32.17 -9.27 27.33
CA SER A 490 31.11 -8.55 28.06
C SER A 490 30.18 -9.54 28.77
N GLU A 491 29.95 -9.38 30.08
CA GLU A 491 29.06 -10.24 30.90
C GLU A 491 27.60 -10.29 30.41
N THR A 492 27.19 -9.32 29.59
CA THR A 492 25.84 -9.25 29.03
C THR A 492 25.75 -9.69 27.58
N PHE A 493 26.90 -9.92 26.91
CA PHE A 493 26.99 -10.43 25.55
C PHE A 493 26.92 -11.96 25.56
N ASP A 494 25.80 -12.49 25.08
CA ASP A 494 25.41 -13.89 25.26
C ASP A 494 25.17 -14.53 23.87
N PRO A 495 26.17 -15.23 23.30
CA PRO A 495 26.04 -15.90 22.01
C PRO A 495 24.87 -16.88 22.04
N TYR A 496 23.94 -16.79 21.09
CA TYR A 496 22.81 -17.72 21.00
C TYR A 496 23.03 -18.76 19.90
N LYS A 497 23.41 -18.34 18.70
CA LYS A 497 23.57 -19.21 17.53
C LYS A 497 24.41 -18.56 16.44
N LEU A 498 25.32 -19.30 15.82
CA LEU A 498 25.99 -18.91 14.58
C LEU A 498 25.48 -19.80 13.43
N THR A 499 24.96 -19.21 12.36
CA THR A 499 24.46 -19.94 11.19
C THR A 499 25.26 -19.55 9.95
N VAL A 500 25.90 -20.53 9.30
CA VAL A 500 26.52 -20.38 7.99
C VAL A 500 25.56 -20.95 6.94
N GLN A 501 25.16 -20.13 5.97
CA GLN A 501 24.48 -20.59 4.76
C GLN A 501 25.31 -20.28 3.51
N MET A 502 25.25 -21.15 2.51
CA MET A 502 25.92 -20.95 1.21
C MET A 502 25.18 -21.69 0.11
N SER A 503 25.04 -21.06 -1.06
CA SER A 503 24.48 -21.61 -2.29
C SER A 503 25.59 -21.71 -3.33
N SER A 504 26.06 -22.94 -3.58
CA SER A 504 27.26 -23.20 -4.39
C SER A 504 27.05 -23.00 -5.90
N ASN A 505 25.80 -23.09 -6.36
CA ASN A 505 25.38 -22.88 -7.74
C ASN A 505 24.00 -22.17 -7.82
N PRO A 506 23.95 -20.83 -7.68
CA PRO A 506 22.70 -20.08 -7.67
C PRO A 506 21.92 -20.03 -8.99
N ALA A 507 22.48 -20.54 -10.10
CA ALA A 507 21.78 -20.56 -11.40
C ALA A 507 20.48 -21.38 -11.36
N TRP A 508 20.38 -22.35 -10.46
CA TRP A 508 19.18 -23.15 -10.23
C TRP A 508 18.01 -22.35 -9.63
N TYR A 509 18.22 -21.18 -8.99
CA TYR A 509 17.10 -20.32 -8.54
C TYR A 509 16.34 -19.69 -9.71
N ALA A 510 16.98 -19.48 -10.86
CA ALA A 510 16.30 -19.06 -12.09
C ALA A 510 15.40 -20.19 -12.62
N ILE A 511 15.89 -21.44 -12.56
CA ILE A 511 15.13 -22.63 -12.94
C ILE A 511 13.92 -22.84 -12.02
N GLN A 512 14.08 -22.63 -10.70
CA GLN A 512 12.99 -22.71 -9.72
C GLN A 512 11.88 -21.65 -9.95
N ALA A 513 12.11 -20.60 -10.75
CA ALA A 513 11.10 -19.59 -11.09
C ALA A 513 10.18 -19.98 -12.26
N LEU A 514 10.53 -21.00 -13.06
CA LEU A 514 9.75 -21.43 -14.24
C LEU A 514 8.24 -21.72 -14.01
N PRO A 515 7.76 -22.21 -12.85
CA PRO A 515 6.32 -22.47 -12.66
C PRO A 515 5.43 -21.23 -12.74
N TYR A 516 5.96 -20.06 -12.41
CA TYR A 516 5.22 -18.79 -12.48
C TYR A 516 4.67 -18.52 -13.91
N LEU A 517 5.28 -19.14 -14.93
CA LEU A 517 4.86 -19.05 -16.32
C LEU A 517 3.55 -19.81 -16.62
N ILE A 518 3.09 -20.69 -15.74
CA ILE A 518 1.96 -21.60 -16.00
C ILE A 518 0.67 -21.16 -15.31
N GLU A 519 0.74 -20.69 -14.07
CA GLU A 519 -0.43 -20.54 -13.19
C GLU A 519 -1.09 -19.15 -13.19
N TYR A 520 -0.83 -18.32 -14.21
CA TYR A 520 -1.50 -17.02 -14.31
C TYR A 520 -2.95 -17.18 -14.83
N PRO A 521 -3.99 -16.60 -14.17
CA PRO A 521 -5.39 -17.03 -14.37
C PRO A 521 -6.12 -16.40 -15.57
N PHE A 522 -5.53 -15.39 -16.22
CA PHE A 522 -6.18 -14.61 -17.28
C PHE A 522 -5.93 -15.20 -18.68
N GLU A 523 -6.87 -15.02 -19.61
CA GLU A 523 -6.88 -15.70 -20.92
C GLU A 523 -6.70 -14.72 -22.12
N CYS A 524 -5.82 -13.72 -21.97
CA CYS A 524 -5.41 -12.88 -23.11
C CYS A 524 -4.30 -13.56 -23.94
N SER A 525 -4.15 -13.20 -25.21
CA SER A 525 -3.23 -13.87 -26.16
C SER A 525 -1.77 -13.89 -25.68
N GLU A 526 -1.34 -12.84 -24.99
CA GLU A 526 0.01 -12.70 -24.42
C GLU A 526 0.25 -13.74 -23.30
N GLN A 527 -0.75 -13.95 -22.44
CA GLN A 527 -0.66 -14.85 -21.29
C GLN A 527 -0.76 -16.31 -21.72
N VAL A 528 -1.65 -16.64 -22.67
CA VAL A 528 -1.69 -17.98 -23.27
C VAL A 528 -0.35 -18.31 -23.95
N PHE A 529 0.25 -17.33 -24.64
CA PHE A 529 1.58 -17.50 -25.22
C PHE A 529 2.67 -17.67 -24.17
N ASN A 530 2.64 -16.93 -23.06
CA ASN A 530 3.58 -17.11 -21.96
C ASN A 530 3.50 -18.51 -21.33
N ARG A 531 2.28 -19.07 -21.15
CA ARG A 531 2.12 -20.47 -20.73
C ARG A 531 2.73 -21.43 -21.74
N LEU A 532 2.49 -21.23 -23.04
CA LEU A 532 3.08 -22.06 -24.09
C LEU A 532 4.61 -21.98 -24.08
N TYR A 533 5.18 -20.78 -23.95
CA TYR A 533 6.62 -20.54 -23.88
C TYR A 533 7.24 -21.23 -22.67
N GLY A 534 6.67 -21.02 -21.48
CA GLY A 534 7.14 -21.61 -20.23
C GLY A 534 7.13 -23.13 -20.24
N ASN A 535 6.01 -23.76 -20.63
CA ASN A 535 5.94 -25.22 -20.75
C ASN A 535 6.89 -25.74 -21.85
N SER A 536 7.00 -25.07 -23.00
CA SER A 536 7.90 -25.50 -24.09
C SER A 536 9.38 -25.41 -23.70
N LEU A 537 9.78 -24.35 -22.98
CA LEU A 537 11.13 -24.16 -22.48
C LEU A 537 11.45 -25.16 -21.36
N ALA A 538 10.55 -25.32 -20.39
CA ALA A 538 10.67 -26.34 -19.34
C ALA A 538 10.84 -27.74 -19.94
N GLY A 539 9.98 -28.12 -20.89
CA GLY A 539 10.06 -29.40 -21.59
C GLY A 539 11.35 -29.59 -22.39
N HIS A 540 11.93 -28.52 -22.93
CA HIS A 540 13.23 -28.59 -23.59
C HIS A 540 14.37 -28.80 -22.58
N ILE A 541 14.35 -28.06 -21.45
CA ILE A 541 15.38 -28.11 -20.40
C ILE A 541 15.40 -29.47 -19.68
N ALA A 542 14.24 -30.03 -19.32
CA ALA A 542 14.19 -31.32 -18.61
C ALA A 542 14.54 -32.52 -19.50
N ASN A 543 14.35 -32.41 -20.82
CA ASN A 543 14.68 -33.48 -21.77
C ASN A 543 16.04 -33.31 -22.48
N SER A 544 16.71 -32.16 -22.34
CA SER A 544 18.06 -31.95 -22.88
C SER A 544 19.15 -32.59 -22.03
N ASN A 545 18.92 -32.78 -20.73
CA ASN A 545 19.88 -33.38 -19.81
C ASN A 545 19.17 -34.20 -18.70
N PRO A 546 19.31 -35.55 -18.67
CA PRO A 546 18.70 -36.40 -17.65
C PRO A 546 19.05 -36.02 -16.20
N ARG A 547 20.21 -35.39 -15.98
CA ARG A 547 20.62 -34.86 -14.67
C ARG A 547 19.63 -33.82 -14.13
N ILE A 548 19.11 -32.97 -15.01
CA ILE A 548 18.19 -31.89 -14.64
C ILE A 548 16.86 -32.49 -14.17
N ARG A 549 16.36 -33.52 -14.85
CA ARG A 549 15.16 -34.28 -14.43
C ARG A 549 15.35 -34.90 -13.04
N GLN A 550 16.48 -35.56 -12.78
CA GLN A 550 16.81 -36.12 -11.46
C GLN A 550 16.84 -35.07 -10.33
N VAL A 551 17.34 -33.86 -10.59
CA VAL A 551 17.30 -32.76 -9.61
C VAL A 551 15.86 -32.35 -9.31
N PHE A 552 15.01 -32.17 -10.32
CA PHE A 552 13.59 -31.86 -10.12
C PHE A 552 12.85 -32.95 -9.35
N ASP A 553 13.06 -34.22 -9.69
CA ASP A 553 12.46 -35.36 -9.00
C ASP A 553 12.83 -35.36 -7.51
N SER A 554 14.09 -35.01 -7.18
CA SER A 554 14.58 -34.92 -5.80
C SER A 554 14.01 -33.76 -4.98
N TRP A 555 13.52 -32.70 -5.63
CA TRP A 555 12.90 -31.56 -4.94
C TRP A 555 11.44 -31.81 -4.56
N ARG A 556 10.77 -32.79 -5.17
CA ARG A 556 9.33 -33.02 -5.05
C ARG A 556 8.91 -33.30 -3.59
N GLY A 557 8.07 -32.41 -3.05
CA GLY A 557 7.59 -32.51 -1.66
C GLY A 557 8.60 -32.07 -0.58
N THR A 558 9.73 -31.46 -0.97
CA THR A 558 10.77 -31.00 -0.04
C THR A 558 10.73 -29.49 0.20
N ASP A 559 11.41 -29.05 1.26
CA ASP A 559 11.60 -27.62 1.59
C ASP A 559 12.37 -26.83 0.52
N ALA A 560 13.01 -27.49 -0.46
CA ALA A 560 13.63 -26.83 -1.61
C ALA A 560 12.62 -25.93 -2.36
N LEU A 561 11.35 -26.36 -2.39
CA LEU A 561 10.25 -25.70 -3.10
C LEU A 561 9.45 -24.70 -2.23
N LYS A 562 10.00 -24.24 -1.11
CA LYS A 562 9.47 -23.07 -0.38
C LYS A 562 9.91 -21.75 -1.03
N SER A 563 9.09 -20.71 -0.88
CA SER A 563 9.48 -19.32 -1.14
C SER A 563 10.71 -18.94 -0.32
N ASN A 564 11.54 -18.01 -0.81
CA ASN A 564 12.67 -17.52 0.00
C ASN A 564 12.14 -16.73 1.23
N LEU A 565 10.91 -16.23 1.13
CA LEU A 565 10.15 -15.61 2.20
C LEU A 565 9.66 -16.62 3.27
N GLU A 566 9.35 -17.89 2.92
CA GLU A 566 9.10 -18.98 3.89
C GLU A 566 10.38 -19.68 4.38
N LYS A 567 11.43 -19.81 3.56
CA LYS A 567 12.73 -20.34 4.01
C LYS A 567 13.28 -19.46 5.15
N ASN A 568 14.11 -20.04 6.01
CA ASN A 568 14.88 -19.33 7.03
C ASN A 568 14.06 -18.53 8.08
N GLN A 569 12.86 -18.98 8.49
CA GLN A 569 12.09 -18.34 9.58
C GLN A 569 12.90 -18.10 10.86
N GLN A 570 13.84 -18.99 11.21
CA GLN A 570 14.71 -18.85 12.39
C GLN A 570 15.74 -17.72 12.31
N LEU A 571 15.96 -17.13 11.13
CA LEU A 571 16.90 -16.01 10.91
C LEU A 571 16.19 -14.66 10.78
N LYS A 572 14.86 -14.63 10.91
CA LYS A 572 14.02 -13.46 10.66
C LYS A 572 13.65 -12.76 11.96
N SER A 573 13.71 -11.42 11.97
CA SER A 573 13.39 -10.57 13.13
C SER A 573 11.89 -10.46 13.44
N VAL A 574 11.03 -10.98 12.54
CA VAL A 574 9.57 -10.98 12.61
C VAL A 574 9.04 -12.31 12.09
N MET A 575 7.95 -12.82 12.68
CA MET A 575 7.30 -14.04 12.19
C MET A 575 6.51 -13.75 10.92
N LEU A 576 6.55 -14.65 9.93
CA LEU A 576 5.92 -14.43 8.62
C LEU A 576 4.41 -14.13 8.72
N GLU A 577 3.73 -14.74 9.69
CA GLU A 577 2.30 -14.57 9.99
C GLU A 577 1.95 -13.15 10.50
N GLU A 578 2.93 -12.40 11.02
CA GLU A 578 2.75 -11.01 11.43
C GLU A 578 2.95 -10.01 10.27
N THR A 579 3.33 -10.49 9.08
CA THR A 579 3.63 -9.65 7.90
C THR A 579 2.45 -9.56 6.93
N PRO A 580 2.26 -8.42 6.22
CA PRO A 580 1.29 -8.31 5.13
C PRO A 580 1.53 -9.32 3.97
N TRP A 581 2.74 -9.87 3.87
CA TRP A 581 3.22 -10.65 2.73
C TRP A 581 2.93 -12.15 2.80
N VAL A 582 2.33 -12.64 3.89
CA VAL A 582 2.11 -14.07 4.14
C VAL A 582 1.39 -14.78 2.98
N LEU A 583 0.38 -14.14 2.37
CA LEU A 583 -0.34 -14.68 1.21
C LEU A 583 0.52 -14.76 -0.05
N GLN A 584 1.44 -13.82 -0.27
CA GLN A 584 2.36 -13.88 -1.41
C GLN A 584 3.43 -14.95 -1.20
N ALA A 585 3.95 -15.10 0.02
CA ALA A 585 4.90 -16.15 0.38
C ALA A 585 4.32 -17.55 0.10
N GLN A 586 3.06 -17.77 0.50
CA GLN A 586 2.30 -18.99 0.24
C GLN A 586 2.05 -19.20 -1.27
N GLY A 587 1.73 -18.14 -2.01
CA GLY A 587 1.55 -18.19 -3.47
C GLY A 587 2.82 -18.58 -4.23
N GLU A 588 3.97 -17.98 -3.90
CA GLU A 588 5.27 -18.34 -4.49
C GLU A 588 5.67 -19.78 -4.12
N SER A 589 5.45 -20.19 -2.86
CA SER A 589 5.65 -21.58 -2.42
C SER A 589 4.75 -22.58 -3.15
N GLN A 590 3.49 -22.22 -3.43
CA GLN A 590 2.59 -23.11 -4.16
C GLN A 590 3.04 -23.25 -5.63
N ALA A 591 3.38 -22.15 -6.29
CA ALA A 591 3.96 -22.18 -7.64
C ALA A 591 5.25 -23.02 -7.67
N LYS A 592 6.15 -22.84 -6.70
CA LYS A 592 7.36 -23.67 -6.56
C LYS A 592 7.04 -25.15 -6.30
N ARG A 593 6.06 -25.51 -5.47
CA ARG A 593 5.65 -26.92 -5.29
C ARG A 593 5.19 -27.56 -6.60
N ASN A 594 4.55 -26.77 -7.46
CA ASN A 594 4.12 -27.19 -8.79
C ASN A 594 5.28 -27.47 -9.79
N VAL A 595 6.55 -27.14 -9.46
CA VAL A 595 7.75 -27.66 -10.18
C VAL A 595 7.67 -29.17 -10.37
N GLY A 596 7.39 -29.93 -9.30
CA GLY A 596 7.41 -31.39 -9.32
C GLY A 596 6.27 -32.04 -10.13
N ILE A 597 5.27 -31.24 -10.53
CA ILE A 597 4.13 -31.67 -11.37
C ILE A 597 4.33 -31.18 -12.81
N LEU A 598 4.95 -30.01 -13.01
CA LEU A 598 5.22 -29.42 -14.32
C LEU A 598 6.01 -30.34 -15.25
N PHE A 599 6.95 -31.12 -14.71
CA PHE A 599 7.79 -32.04 -15.49
C PHE A 599 7.19 -33.44 -15.68
N GLU A 600 5.95 -33.67 -15.23
CA GLU A 600 5.19 -34.86 -15.61
C GLU A 600 4.78 -34.76 -17.08
N GLU A 601 5.31 -35.66 -17.89
CA GLU A 601 5.30 -35.55 -19.35
C GLU A 601 3.88 -35.45 -19.94
N ASN A 602 2.92 -36.18 -19.38
CA ASN A 602 1.51 -36.10 -19.78
C ASN A 602 0.89 -34.74 -19.47
N THR A 603 1.13 -34.21 -18.26
CA THR A 603 0.64 -32.90 -17.80
C THR A 603 1.23 -31.77 -18.65
N LEU A 604 2.54 -31.86 -18.93
CA LEU A 604 3.25 -30.90 -19.78
C LEU A 604 2.72 -30.89 -21.22
N GLN A 605 2.53 -32.06 -21.84
CA GLN A 605 2.00 -32.16 -23.20
C GLN A 605 0.54 -31.68 -23.27
N ALA A 606 -0.28 -31.97 -22.25
CA ALA A 606 -1.65 -31.46 -22.17
C ALA A 606 -1.70 -29.92 -22.06
N ASN A 607 -0.84 -29.32 -21.22
CA ASN A 607 -0.70 -27.87 -21.10
C ASN A 607 -0.26 -27.22 -22.42
N ILE A 608 0.74 -27.79 -23.09
CA ILE A 608 1.24 -27.33 -24.38
C ILE A 608 0.15 -27.41 -25.46
N ALA A 609 -0.57 -28.54 -25.56
CA ALA A 609 -1.65 -28.73 -26.51
C ALA A 609 -2.83 -27.76 -26.27
N SER A 610 -3.22 -27.57 -25.00
CA SER A 610 -4.25 -26.61 -24.59
C SER A 610 -3.88 -25.17 -24.96
N ALA A 611 -2.64 -24.76 -24.69
CA ALA A 611 -2.16 -23.42 -25.05
C ALA A 611 -2.06 -23.21 -26.57
N TYR A 612 -1.65 -24.23 -27.34
CA TYR A 612 -1.71 -24.20 -28.81
C TYR A 612 -3.14 -23.99 -29.32
N GLY A 613 -4.10 -24.82 -28.87
CA GLY A 613 -5.50 -24.73 -29.33
C GLY A 613 -6.15 -23.39 -28.98
N LYS A 614 -5.85 -22.82 -27.81
CA LYS A 614 -6.27 -21.47 -27.43
C LYS A 614 -5.67 -20.39 -28.33
N LEU A 615 -4.37 -20.42 -28.61
CA LEU A 615 -3.73 -19.44 -29.50
C LEU A 615 -4.22 -19.53 -30.95
N GLU A 616 -4.50 -20.72 -31.44
CA GLU A 616 -5.03 -20.92 -32.79
C GLU A 616 -6.46 -20.38 -32.90
N ALA A 617 -7.32 -20.65 -31.90
CA ALA A 617 -8.66 -20.07 -31.82
C ALA A 617 -8.67 -18.53 -31.64
N MET A 618 -7.57 -17.95 -31.17
CA MET A 618 -7.38 -16.49 -31.07
C MET A 618 -6.73 -15.87 -32.31
N GLN A 619 -6.24 -16.66 -33.27
CA GLN A 619 -5.60 -16.14 -34.48
C GLN A 619 -6.66 -15.67 -35.49
N LEU A 620 -6.56 -14.40 -35.90
CA LEU A 620 -7.47 -13.80 -36.87
C LEU A 620 -7.13 -14.24 -38.30
N SER A 621 -8.07 -14.10 -39.24
CA SER A 621 -7.95 -14.58 -40.63
C SER A 621 -6.77 -13.98 -41.42
N ASN A 622 -6.25 -12.83 -41.02
CA ASN A 622 -5.05 -12.20 -41.57
C ASN A 622 -3.72 -12.70 -40.92
N GLY A 623 -3.80 -13.67 -40.01
CA GLY A 623 -2.67 -14.21 -39.24
C GLY A 623 -2.30 -13.41 -37.97
N SER A 624 -2.95 -12.28 -37.70
CA SER A 624 -2.67 -11.48 -36.49
C SER A 624 -3.36 -12.02 -35.23
N TRP A 625 -2.94 -11.55 -34.06
CA TRP A 625 -3.64 -11.76 -32.80
C TRP A 625 -4.19 -10.44 -32.25
N PRO A 626 -5.38 -10.47 -31.60
CA PRO A 626 -5.84 -9.39 -30.75
C PRO A 626 -5.20 -9.50 -29.36
N TRP A 627 -5.33 -8.45 -28.53
CA TRP A 627 -4.95 -8.55 -27.12
C TRP A 627 -5.84 -9.57 -26.36
N PHE A 628 -7.16 -9.46 -26.51
CA PHE A 628 -8.15 -10.39 -25.95
C PHE A 628 -9.01 -11.02 -27.07
N PRO A 629 -9.57 -12.23 -26.86
CA PRO A 629 -10.48 -12.87 -27.82
C PRO A 629 -11.63 -11.96 -28.28
N GLY A 630 -11.94 -11.98 -29.57
CA GLY A 630 -12.96 -11.10 -30.18
C GLY A 630 -12.50 -9.64 -30.40
N GLY A 631 -11.29 -9.28 -29.98
CA GLY A 631 -10.70 -7.96 -30.25
C GLY A 631 -10.23 -7.77 -31.71
N ARG A 632 -9.80 -6.54 -32.01
CA ARG A 632 -9.16 -6.17 -33.29
C ARG A 632 -7.68 -6.64 -33.34
N PRO A 633 -7.07 -6.78 -34.53
CA PRO A 633 -5.63 -7.00 -34.68
C PRO A 633 -4.78 -6.03 -33.85
N ASP A 634 -3.78 -6.55 -33.15
CA ASP A 634 -2.79 -5.75 -32.43
C ASP A 634 -1.35 -6.04 -32.92
N PRO A 635 -0.60 -5.05 -33.43
CA PRO A 635 0.76 -5.24 -33.92
C PRO A 635 1.76 -5.67 -32.85
N TYR A 636 1.67 -5.15 -31.62
CA TYR A 636 2.61 -5.48 -30.54
C TYR A 636 2.38 -6.90 -30.04
N ILE A 637 1.12 -7.29 -29.79
CA ILE A 637 0.78 -8.66 -29.38
C ILE A 637 1.15 -9.67 -30.46
N THR A 638 0.84 -9.36 -31.73
CA THR A 638 1.20 -10.24 -32.86
C THR A 638 2.71 -10.40 -33.00
N LEU A 639 3.47 -9.31 -32.88
CA LEU A 639 4.93 -9.32 -32.93
C LEU A 639 5.56 -10.03 -31.72
N TYR A 640 4.98 -9.88 -30.53
CA TYR A 640 5.43 -10.56 -29.31
C TYR A 640 5.30 -12.08 -29.46
N VAL A 641 4.12 -12.57 -29.83
CA VAL A 641 3.85 -13.99 -30.09
C VAL A 641 4.77 -14.54 -31.18
N ALA A 642 4.88 -13.84 -32.32
CA ALA A 642 5.74 -14.27 -33.43
C ALA A 642 7.24 -14.30 -33.05
N THR A 643 7.73 -13.32 -32.29
CA THR A 643 9.13 -13.26 -31.85
C THR A 643 9.43 -14.30 -30.77
N GLY A 644 8.49 -14.56 -29.86
CA GLY A 644 8.60 -15.62 -28.87
C GLY A 644 8.71 -17.01 -29.50
N PHE A 645 7.89 -17.32 -30.52
CA PHE A 645 7.99 -18.57 -31.27
C PHE A 645 9.37 -18.73 -31.95
N ALA A 646 9.90 -17.66 -32.53
CA ALA A 646 11.24 -17.66 -33.10
C ALA A 646 12.32 -17.94 -32.04
N ARG A 647 12.24 -17.31 -30.87
CA ARG A 647 13.19 -17.50 -29.77
C ARG A 647 13.14 -18.90 -29.16
N LEU A 648 11.96 -19.51 -29.02
CA LEU A 648 11.82 -20.94 -28.66
C LEU A 648 12.55 -21.84 -29.67
N ARG A 649 12.37 -21.61 -30.97
CA ARG A 649 13.06 -22.38 -32.02
C ARG A 649 14.58 -22.14 -32.00
N HIS A 650 15.01 -20.90 -31.75
CA HIS A 650 16.42 -20.52 -31.70
C HIS A 650 17.16 -21.10 -30.48
N LEU A 651 16.48 -21.34 -29.36
CA LEU A 651 17.02 -22.09 -28.21
C LEU A 651 17.39 -23.55 -28.54
N GLY A 652 16.69 -24.16 -29.51
CA GLY A 652 16.74 -25.60 -29.80
C GLY A 652 15.46 -26.37 -29.44
N ALA A 653 14.43 -25.70 -28.89
CA ALA A 653 13.11 -26.29 -28.77
C ALA A 653 12.43 -26.43 -30.16
N LYS A 654 11.39 -27.26 -30.27
CA LYS A 654 10.71 -27.57 -31.54
C LYS A 654 9.24 -27.12 -31.54
N PRO A 655 8.96 -25.80 -31.50
CA PRO A 655 7.59 -25.29 -31.55
C PRO A 655 6.95 -25.45 -32.94
N ARG A 656 5.61 -25.43 -32.99
CA ARG A 656 4.83 -25.45 -34.25
C ARG A 656 4.89 -24.07 -34.90
N MET A 657 5.56 -23.95 -36.04
CA MET A 657 5.82 -22.67 -36.70
C MET A 657 4.70 -22.17 -37.62
N GLU A 658 3.64 -22.95 -37.84
CA GLU A 658 2.54 -22.61 -38.77
C GLU A 658 1.86 -21.27 -38.41
N MET A 659 1.47 -21.09 -37.14
CA MET A 659 0.83 -19.86 -36.67
C MET A 659 1.68 -18.59 -36.87
N PRO A 660 2.93 -18.49 -36.38
CA PRO A 660 3.73 -17.27 -36.60
C PRO A 660 4.08 -17.03 -38.08
N LEU A 661 4.21 -18.07 -38.91
CA LEU A 661 4.45 -17.91 -40.35
C LEU A 661 3.24 -17.33 -41.10
N LYS A 662 2.00 -17.61 -40.66
CA LYS A 662 0.79 -16.90 -41.10
C LYS A 662 0.89 -15.40 -40.76
N ALA A 663 1.29 -15.08 -39.52
CA ALA A 663 1.35 -13.70 -38.99
C ALA A 663 2.33 -12.76 -39.71
N LEU A 664 3.41 -13.28 -40.30
CA LEU A 664 4.43 -12.46 -40.99
C LEU A 664 3.85 -11.56 -42.11
N GLY A 665 2.80 -12.02 -42.81
CA GLY A 665 2.17 -11.21 -43.86
C GLY A 665 1.56 -9.92 -43.31
N TYR A 666 0.86 -10.01 -42.19
CA TYR A 666 0.30 -8.85 -41.49
C TYR A 666 1.39 -7.96 -40.90
N LEU A 667 2.43 -8.52 -40.28
CA LEU A 667 3.51 -7.74 -39.68
C LEU A 667 4.33 -6.96 -40.73
N ASP A 668 4.64 -7.57 -41.87
CA ASP A 668 5.38 -6.90 -42.95
C ASP A 668 4.54 -5.78 -43.60
N SER A 669 3.22 -5.98 -43.72
CA SER A 669 2.30 -4.94 -44.22
C SER A 669 2.02 -3.84 -43.20
N TRP A 670 1.97 -4.14 -41.90
CA TRP A 670 1.88 -3.13 -40.85
C TRP A 670 3.10 -2.18 -40.85
N LEU A 671 4.31 -2.72 -41.05
CA LEU A 671 5.50 -1.88 -41.20
C LEU A 671 5.41 -1.00 -42.47
N ARG A 672 4.84 -1.54 -43.56
CA ARG A 672 4.58 -0.78 -44.79
C ARG A 672 3.61 0.37 -44.55
N GLU A 673 2.49 0.14 -43.84
CA GLU A 673 1.56 1.19 -43.43
C GLU A 673 2.23 2.24 -42.53
N CYS A 674 3.15 1.85 -41.64
CA CYS A 674 3.94 2.78 -40.85
C CYS A 674 4.86 3.65 -41.73
N TYR A 675 5.53 3.06 -42.73
CA TYR A 675 6.37 3.79 -43.69
C TYR A 675 5.58 4.76 -44.59
N ASP A 676 4.41 4.34 -45.07
CA ASP A 676 3.59 5.15 -45.97
C ASP A 676 2.98 6.37 -45.27
N ARG A 677 2.68 6.26 -43.96
CA ARG A 677 2.20 7.37 -43.11
C ARG A 677 3.28 8.39 -42.71
N ILE A 678 4.56 8.15 -43.01
CA ILE A 678 5.62 9.14 -42.75
C ILE A 678 5.57 10.22 -43.84
N GLU A 679 5.15 11.42 -43.48
CA GLU A 679 5.25 12.60 -44.36
C GLU A 679 6.71 13.03 -44.50
N HIS A 680 7.40 13.23 -43.37
CA HIS A 680 8.78 13.71 -43.27
C HIS A 680 9.80 12.55 -43.18
N LYS A 681 10.07 11.90 -44.31
CA LYS A 681 10.95 10.71 -44.40
C LYS A 681 12.44 11.00 -44.15
N GLU A 682 12.84 12.26 -44.18
CA GLU A 682 14.17 12.78 -43.88
C GLU A 682 14.50 12.86 -42.39
N LEU A 683 13.48 12.91 -41.51
CA LEU A 683 13.64 12.97 -40.06
C LEU A 683 13.91 11.57 -39.46
N ASN A 684 14.25 11.54 -38.16
CA ASN A 684 14.32 10.30 -37.40
C ASN A 684 12.91 9.74 -37.19
N ASN A 685 12.62 8.60 -37.82
CA ASN A 685 11.35 7.90 -37.75
C ASN A 685 11.45 6.54 -37.02
N LEU A 686 12.52 6.30 -36.26
CA LEU A 686 12.64 5.11 -35.42
C LEU A 686 11.68 5.15 -34.22
N SER A 687 11.14 3.99 -33.86
CA SER A 687 10.40 3.77 -32.62
C SER A 687 10.78 2.42 -32.00
N PRO A 688 10.57 2.21 -30.68
CA PRO A 688 10.81 0.92 -30.02
C PRO A 688 10.07 -0.24 -30.68
N LEU A 689 8.86 -0.02 -31.19
CA LEU A 689 8.06 -1.05 -31.87
C LEU A 689 8.62 -1.39 -33.26
N VAL A 690 9.16 -0.42 -34.00
CA VAL A 690 9.91 -0.66 -35.26
C VAL A 690 11.21 -1.40 -34.99
N ALA A 691 11.96 -1.03 -33.95
CA ALA A 691 13.17 -1.75 -33.55
C ALA A 691 12.88 -3.21 -33.18
N PHE A 692 11.83 -3.44 -32.38
CA PHE A 692 11.35 -4.77 -32.03
C PHE A 692 10.84 -5.55 -33.24
N TYR A 693 10.20 -4.91 -34.23
CA TYR A 693 9.83 -5.56 -35.49
C TYR A 693 11.07 -6.03 -36.26
N LEU A 694 12.09 -5.18 -36.42
CA LEU A 694 13.31 -5.54 -37.15
C LEU A 694 14.01 -6.73 -36.48
N TYR A 695 14.07 -6.75 -35.16
CA TYR A 695 14.56 -7.89 -34.38
C TYR A 695 13.70 -9.15 -34.58
N GLY A 696 12.38 -9.07 -34.38
CA GLY A 696 11.47 -10.20 -34.53
C GLY A 696 11.48 -10.80 -35.93
N ARG A 697 11.48 -9.96 -36.98
CA ARG A 697 11.50 -10.37 -38.38
C ARG A 697 12.84 -10.99 -38.80
N SER A 698 13.95 -10.59 -38.18
CA SER A 698 15.30 -11.11 -38.49
C SER A 698 15.42 -12.63 -38.32
N PHE A 699 14.66 -13.23 -37.40
CA PHE A 699 14.64 -14.68 -37.21
C PHE A 699 13.97 -15.46 -38.37
N TYR A 700 13.16 -14.80 -39.19
CA TYR A 700 12.30 -15.42 -40.21
C TYR A 700 12.82 -15.25 -41.65
N LEU A 701 14.01 -14.69 -41.82
CA LEU A 701 14.59 -14.40 -43.14
C LEU A 701 14.87 -15.66 -43.99
N LYS A 702 14.98 -16.84 -43.35
CA LYS A 702 15.11 -18.14 -44.04
C LYS A 702 13.80 -18.86 -44.29
N ASP A 703 12.73 -18.52 -43.55
CA ASP A 703 11.42 -19.17 -43.68
C ASP A 703 10.53 -18.50 -44.72
N ARG A 704 10.61 -17.16 -44.80
CA ARG A 704 9.74 -16.36 -45.66
C ARG A 704 10.42 -15.06 -46.05
N ASP A 705 10.69 -14.91 -47.34
CA ASP A 705 11.18 -13.66 -47.92
C ASP A 705 10.26 -12.47 -47.63
N ILE A 706 10.86 -11.29 -47.52
CA ILE A 706 10.13 -10.02 -47.48
C ILE A 706 9.80 -9.63 -48.92
N SER A 707 8.51 -9.48 -49.22
CA SER A 707 8.02 -9.12 -50.56
C SER A 707 8.60 -7.79 -51.04
N ALA A 708 8.78 -7.63 -52.35
CA ALA A 708 9.33 -6.39 -52.93
C ALA A 708 8.55 -5.13 -52.51
N HIS A 709 7.23 -5.25 -52.31
CA HIS A 709 6.36 -4.16 -51.84
C HIS A 709 6.69 -3.73 -50.39
N ASN A 710 6.83 -4.68 -49.46
CA ASN A 710 7.08 -4.41 -48.05
C ASN A 710 8.56 -4.14 -47.75
N ARG A 711 9.47 -4.68 -48.59
CA ARG A 711 10.93 -4.52 -48.46
C ARG A 711 11.37 -3.06 -48.48
N VAL A 712 10.68 -2.20 -49.25
CA VAL A 712 10.89 -0.74 -49.25
C VAL A 712 10.86 -0.14 -47.84
N ALA A 713 9.91 -0.58 -47.00
CA ALA A 713 9.78 -0.11 -45.63
C ALA A 713 10.88 -0.70 -44.72
N VAL A 714 11.20 -1.99 -44.88
CA VAL A 714 12.27 -2.65 -44.09
C VAL A 714 13.63 -2.00 -44.37
N ASP A 715 13.98 -1.82 -45.64
CA ASP A 715 15.25 -1.22 -46.05
C ASP A 715 15.33 0.26 -45.63
N TYR A 716 14.21 0.99 -45.66
CA TYR A 716 14.13 2.34 -45.09
C TYR A 716 14.39 2.35 -43.58
N PHE A 717 13.73 1.48 -42.81
CA PHE A 717 13.91 1.46 -41.35
C PHE A 717 15.28 0.90 -40.92
N LEU A 718 15.91 0.01 -41.69
CA LEU A 718 17.33 -0.34 -41.54
C LEU A 718 18.25 0.85 -41.88
N GLY A 719 17.90 1.66 -42.89
CA GLY A 719 18.57 2.93 -43.21
C GLY A 719 18.43 3.98 -42.10
N GLN A 720 17.29 4.04 -41.43
CA GLN A 720 17.04 4.86 -40.24
C GLN A 720 17.85 4.35 -39.04
N ALA A 721 17.90 3.02 -38.81
CA ALA A 721 18.69 2.41 -37.74
C ALA A 721 20.17 2.78 -37.85
N LYS A 722 20.75 2.71 -39.05
CA LYS A 722 22.12 3.15 -39.37
C LYS A 722 22.42 4.59 -38.96
N LYS A 723 21.45 5.49 -39.03
CA LYS A 723 21.60 6.94 -38.78
C LYS A 723 21.24 7.37 -37.35
N HIS A 724 20.23 6.75 -36.74
CA HIS A 724 19.56 7.31 -35.56
C HIS A 724 19.51 6.37 -34.34
N TRP A 725 20.31 5.30 -34.33
CA TRP A 725 20.41 4.39 -33.17
C TRP A 725 20.86 5.06 -31.86
N LEU A 726 21.57 6.20 -31.93
CA LEU A 726 21.87 7.04 -30.76
C LEU A 726 20.66 7.82 -30.24
N SER A 727 19.68 8.11 -31.10
CA SER A 727 18.49 8.91 -30.77
C SER A 727 17.32 8.09 -30.23
N ILE A 728 17.32 6.76 -30.41
CA ILE A 728 16.31 5.88 -29.82
C ILE A 728 16.66 5.57 -28.36
N ASN A 729 16.14 6.42 -27.46
CA ASN A 729 16.45 6.41 -26.03
C ASN A 729 15.82 5.21 -25.28
N SER A 730 16.39 4.02 -25.50
CA SER A 730 16.05 2.76 -24.82
C SER A 730 17.16 1.73 -25.11
N ARG A 731 17.82 1.23 -24.07
CA ARG A 731 18.88 0.21 -24.20
C ARG A 731 18.36 -1.10 -24.82
N MET A 732 17.12 -1.50 -24.49
CA MET A 732 16.45 -2.63 -25.14
C MET A 732 16.28 -2.41 -26.65
N SER A 733 15.84 -1.21 -27.05
CA SER A 733 15.64 -0.86 -28.45
C SER A 733 16.95 -0.82 -29.23
N GLN A 734 18.03 -0.33 -28.61
CA GLN A 734 19.38 -0.40 -29.19
C GLN A 734 19.86 -1.85 -29.36
N GLY A 735 19.63 -2.73 -28.38
CA GLY A 735 19.91 -4.17 -28.48
C GLY A 735 19.15 -4.84 -29.63
N TYR A 736 17.85 -4.54 -29.79
CA TYR A 736 17.05 -5.02 -30.93
C TYR A 736 17.64 -4.57 -32.27
N LEU A 737 18.05 -3.30 -32.39
CA LEU A 737 18.68 -2.79 -33.61
C LEU A 737 20.05 -3.44 -33.88
N ALA A 738 20.87 -3.69 -32.86
CA ALA A 738 22.16 -4.36 -33.02
C ALA A 738 21.99 -5.79 -33.57
N LEU A 739 21.11 -6.59 -32.93
CA LEU A 739 20.80 -7.96 -33.36
C LEU A 739 20.14 -7.99 -34.74
N ALA A 740 19.24 -7.05 -35.03
CA ALA A 740 18.65 -6.92 -36.36
C ALA A 740 19.71 -6.57 -37.43
N CYS A 741 20.49 -5.49 -37.25
CA CYS A 741 21.55 -5.10 -38.18
C CYS A 741 22.52 -6.26 -38.45
N ARG A 742 22.96 -6.97 -37.41
CA ARG A 742 23.82 -8.17 -37.51
C ARG A 742 23.23 -9.24 -38.43
N ARG A 743 21.96 -9.61 -38.21
CA ARG A 743 21.25 -10.66 -38.97
C ARG A 743 20.83 -10.23 -40.38
N PHE A 744 20.61 -8.93 -40.59
CA PHE A 744 20.40 -8.31 -41.92
C PHE A 744 21.72 -8.00 -42.67
N GLY A 745 22.88 -8.41 -42.15
CA GLY A 745 24.19 -8.31 -42.81
C GLY A 745 25.00 -7.04 -42.55
N ASP A 746 24.46 -6.09 -41.79
CA ASP A 746 25.15 -4.87 -41.36
C ASP A 746 25.88 -5.07 -40.02
N ALA A 747 27.00 -5.78 -40.07
CA ALA A 747 27.87 -5.96 -38.92
C ALA A 747 28.53 -4.65 -38.44
N LYS A 748 28.65 -3.62 -39.29
CA LYS A 748 29.32 -2.35 -38.93
C LYS A 748 28.49 -1.56 -37.92
N THR A 749 27.20 -1.34 -38.22
CA THR A 749 26.31 -0.65 -37.29
C THR A 749 26.03 -1.48 -36.05
N ALA A 750 25.88 -2.81 -36.19
CA ALA A 750 25.66 -3.69 -35.06
C ALA A 750 26.80 -3.61 -34.03
N ASN A 751 28.05 -3.68 -34.48
CA ASN A 751 29.22 -3.58 -33.60
C ASN A 751 29.38 -2.18 -33.00
N ALA A 752 29.04 -1.11 -33.73
CA ALA A 752 29.07 0.26 -33.21
C ALA A 752 28.05 0.49 -32.08
N ILE A 753 26.83 -0.08 -32.21
CA ILE A 753 25.83 -0.05 -31.14
C ILE A 753 26.35 -0.78 -29.90
N MET A 754 26.89 -2.00 -30.07
CA MET A 754 27.40 -2.79 -28.94
C MET A 754 28.60 -2.14 -28.24
N ALA A 755 29.49 -1.46 -28.97
CA ALA A 755 30.57 -0.68 -28.38
C ALA A 755 30.03 0.43 -27.47
N SER A 756 29.05 1.21 -27.94
CA SER A 756 28.41 2.28 -27.14
C SER A 756 27.57 1.76 -25.96
N ILE A 757 27.01 0.55 -26.06
CA ILE A 757 26.35 -0.12 -24.94
C ILE A 757 27.39 -0.53 -23.89
N LYS A 758 28.53 -1.11 -24.30
CA LYS A 758 29.62 -1.51 -23.37
C LYS A 758 30.29 -0.32 -22.72
N GLU A 759 30.56 0.76 -23.46
CA GLU A 759 31.18 1.99 -22.96
C GLU A 759 30.34 2.68 -21.87
N ARG A 760 29.01 2.57 -21.93
CA ARG A 760 28.08 3.08 -20.89
C ARG A 760 27.80 2.07 -19.75
N SER A 761 28.39 0.88 -19.79
CA SER A 761 28.20 -0.11 -18.74
C SER A 761 29.04 0.22 -17.50
N VAL A 762 28.61 -0.31 -16.35
CA VAL A 762 29.38 -0.38 -15.12
C VAL A 762 29.69 -1.84 -14.86
N SER A 763 30.97 -2.14 -14.64
CA SER A 763 31.42 -3.47 -14.19
C SER A 763 31.73 -3.39 -12.70
N ASP A 764 31.18 -4.32 -11.92
CA ASP A 764 31.34 -4.45 -10.48
C ASP A 764 31.70 -5.90 -10.12
N GLU A 765 32.51 -6.08 -9.08
CA GLU A 765 33.03 -7.41 -8.71
C GLU A 765 31.94 -8.32 -8.11
N GLU A 766 30.95 -7.77 -7.39
CA GLU A 766 29.81 -8.53 -6.85
C GLU A 766 28.65 -8.60 -7.85
N LEU A 767 28.28 -7.45 -8.42
CA LEU A 767 27.05 -7.26 -9.18
C LEU A 767 27.21 -7.57 -10.68
N GLY A 768 28.42 -7.73 -11.19
CA GLY A 768 28.69 -7.98 -12.60
C GLY A 768 28.53 -6.73 -13.48
N MET A 769 28.03 -6.90 -14.70
CA MET A 769 27.88 -5.80 -15.67
C MET A 769 26.43 -5.32 -15.73
N PHE A 770 26.23 -4.03 -15.51
CA PHE A 770 24.93 -3.37 -15.53
C PHE A 770 25.04 -1.92 -16.03
N TRP A 771 23.94 -1.16 -15.98
CA TRP A 771 23.88 0.23 -16.40
C TRP A 771 23.22 1.08 -15.31
N ARG A 772 23.70 2.31 -15.10
CA ARG A 772 23.12 3.28 -14.14
C ARG A 772 21.92 4.05 -14.71
N GLU A 773 21.35 3.58 -15.81
CA GLU A 773 20.14 4.11 -16.43
C GLU A 773 18.93 3.63 -15.61
N ASP A 774 18.53 4.42 -14.60
CA ASP A 774 17.53 4.04 -13.58
C ASP A 774 16.09 4.20 -14.10
N GLU A 775 15.74 3.34 -15.06
CA GLU A 775 14.50 3.42 -15.82
C GLU A 775 13.32 2.72 -15.11
N LEU A 776 12.95 3.18 -13.90
CA LEU A 776 11.64 2.86 -13.32
C LEU A 776 10.53 3.40 -14.23
N SER A 777 9.98 2.52 -15.07
CA SER A 777 9.16 2.93 -16.20
C SER A 777 8.08 1.90 -16.55
N TRP A 778 6.87 2.38 -16.81
CA TRP A 778 5.73 1.59 -17.27
C TRP A 778 5.85 1.12 -18.73
N TRP A 779 6.90 1.54 -19.45
CA TRP A 779 7.11 1.20 -20.85
C TRP A 779 7.82 -0.15 -21.02
N TRP A 780 7.18 -1.08 -21.75
CA TRP A 780 7.70 -2.44 -22.01
C TRP A 780 9.11 -2.50 -22.61
N TYR A 781 9.56 -1.43 -23.27
CA TYR A 781 10.89 -1.28 -23.88
C TYR A 781 11.95 -0.71 -22.91
N ARG A 782 11.61 -0.62 -21.61
CA ARG A 782 12.48 -0.19 -20.50
C ARG A 782 12.51 -1.20 -19.35
N ALA A 783 11.84 -2.35 -19.50
CA ALA A 783 11.77 -3.40 -18.49
C ALA A 783 13.18 -4.00 -18.21
N PRO A 784 13.69 -3.97 -16.97
CA PRO A 784 15.12 -4.12 -16.71
C PRO A 784 15.64 -5.55 -16.87
N ILE A 785 14.89 -6.55 -16.43
CA ILE A 785 15.30 -7.97 -16.53
C ILE A 785 15.33 -8.41 -17.99
N GLU A 786 14.29 -8.09 -18.76
CA GLU A 786 14.19 -8.34 -20.19
C GLU A 786 15.26 -7.58 -21.00
N THR A 787 15.57 -6.34 -20.61
CA THR A 787 16.67 -5.56 -21.21
C THR A 787 18.01 -6.27 -20.98
N GLN A 788 18.28 -6.70 -19.75
CA GLN A 788 19.52 -7.40 -19.40
C GLN A 788 19.65 -8.74 -20.12
N ALA A 789 18.56 -9.53 -20.20
CA ALA A 789 18.52 -10.77 -20.96
C ALA A 789 18.79 -10.56 -22.46
N LEU A 790 18.29 -9.46 -23.03
CA LEU A 790 18.61 -9.07 -24.40
C LEU A 790 20.07 -8.62 -24.55
N MET A 791 20.69 -7.98 -23.55
CA MET A 791 22.12 -7.66 -23.57
C MET A 791 22.97 -8.93 -23.61
N VAL A 792 22.59 -9.99 -22.87
CA VAL A 792 23.27 -11.31 -22.92
C VAL A 792 23.20 -11.91 -24.34
N GLU A 793 22.07 -11.84 -25.03
CA GLU A 793 21.97 -12.26 -26.45
C GLU A 793 22.82 -11.40 -27.38
N ALA A 794 22.83 -10.08 -27.17
CA ALA A 794 23.54 -9.14 -28.03
C ALA A 794 25.07 -9.21 -27.88
N PHE A 795 25.58 -9.38 -26.65
CA PHE A 795 27.03 -9.58 -26.44
C PHE A 795 27.52 -10.92 -26.98
N ASP A 796 26.71 -11.98 -26.93
CA ASP A 796 27.04 -13.30 -27.50
C ASP A 796 27.04 -13.27 -29.04
N GLU A 797 25.95 -12.84 -29.69
CA GLU A 797 25.77 -12.99 -31.15
C GLU A 797 26.39 -11.85 -31.99
N VAL A 798 26.39 -10.62 -31.47
CA VAL A 798 26.93 -9.45 -32.18
C VAL A 798 28.40 -9.25 -31.86
N ALA A 799 28.74 -9.12 -30.57
CA ALA A 799 30.09 -8.77 -30.13
C ALA A 799 31.04 -9.98 -29.98
N GLY A 800 30.52 -11.16 -29.66
CA GLY A 800 31.34 -12.33 -29.30
C GLY A 800 32.05 -12.20 -27.96
N ASP A 801 31.50 -11.40 -27.04
CA ASP A 801 32.16 -11.01 -25.78
C ASP A 801 31.73 -11.90 -24.61
N THR A 802 32.39 -13.05 -24.45
CA THR A 802 32.10 -14.02 -23.39
C THR A 802 32.25 -13.43 -21.98
N ALA A 803 33.13 -12.44 -21.78
CA ALA A 803 33.29 -11.79 -20.47
C ALA A 803 32.05 -10.95 -20.14
N ALA A 804 31.63 -10.06 -21.06
CA ALA A 804 30.41 -9.27 -20.89
C ALA A 804 29.15 -10.15 -20.76
N VAL A 805 29.07 -11.29 -21.47
CA VAL A 805 28.01 -12.29 -21.32
C VAL A 805 27.93 -12.81 -19.88
N GLU A 806 29.03 -13.33 -19.33
CA GLU A 806 29.03 -13.85 -17.96
C GLU A 806 28.83 -12.75 -16.91
N ASP A 807 29.39 -11.55 -17.11
CA ASP A 807 29.16 -10.39 -16.24
C ASP A 807 27.68 -9.98 -16.21
N CYS A 808 27.00 -9.98 -17.37
CA CYS A 808 25.58 -9.64 -17.45
C CYS A 808 24.69 -10.71 -16.79
N LYS A 809 25.09 -12.00 -16.85
CA LYS A 809 24.43 -13.10 -16.13
C LYS A 809 24.55 -12.96 -14.61
N VAL A 810 25.71 -12.53 -14.09
CA VAL A 810 25.90 -12.31 -12.65
C VAL A 810 24.86 -11.33 -12.12
N TRP A 811 24.62 -10.23 -12.84
CA TRP A 811 23.60 -9.25 -12.44
C TRP A 811 22.18 -9.85 -12.43
N LEU A 812 21.80 -10.64 -13.44
CA LEU A 812 20.49 -11.32 -13.48
C LEU A 812 20.28 -12.21 -12.24
N LEU A 813 21.30 -12.99 -11.88
CA LEU A 813 21.24 -13.85 -10.70
C LEU A 813 21.22 -13.03 -9.39
N LYS A 814 22.02 -11.96 -9.30
CA LYS A 814 22.01 -11.04 -8.14
C LYS A 814 20.66 -10.36 -7.95
N GLN A 815 19.94 -9.99 -9.02
CA GLN A 815 18.54 -9.52 -8.89
C GLN A 815 17.62 -10.60 -8.30
N LYS A 816 17.83 -11.90 -8.61
CA LYS A 816 17.05 -13.01 -8.03
C LYS A 816 17.49 -13.38 -6.60
N GLN A 817 18.59 -12.82 -6.07
CA GLN A 817 18.96 -12.95 -4.65
C GLN A 817 18.03 -12.08 -3.77
N THR A 818 17.80 -10.81 -4.16
CA THR A 818 17.09 -9.81 -3.31
C THR A 818 15.65 -9.49 -3.74
N ARG A 819 15.16 -10.06 -4.85
CA ARG A 819 13.87 -9.72 -5.48
C ARG A 819 13.18 -10.95 -6.08
N ASP A 820 11.89 -10.84 -6.34
CA ASP A 820 11.19 -11.79 -7.20
C ASP A 820 11.05 -11.32 -8.67
N TRP A 821 10.89 -12.25 -9.59
CA TRP A 821 10.72 -11.98 -11.03
C TRP A 821 9.23 -11.87 -11.37
N LYS A 822 8.63 -10.77 -10.91
CA LYS A 822 7.18 -10.45 -10.91
C LYS A 822 6.44 -10.51 -12.26
N THR A 823 7.08 -10.85 -13.37
CA THR A 823 6.40 -11.05 -14.66
C THR A 823 6.84 -12.35 -15.33
N THR A 824 5.89 -12.94 -16.07
CA THR A 824 6.13 -14.12 -16.91
C THR A 824 7.20 -13.86 -17.96
N LYS A 825 7.17 -12.69 -18.61
CA LYS A 825 8.16 -12.29 -19.61
C LYS A 825 9.57 -12.17 -19.01
N ALA A 826 9.73 -11.48 -17.88
CA ALA A 826 11.02 -11.33 -17.20
C ALA A 826 11.61 -12.68 -16.79
N THR A 827 10.80 -13.58 -16.22
CA THR A 827 11.21 -14.93 -15.84
C THR A 827 11.63 -15.75 -17.08
N ALA A 828 10.84 -15.73 -18.15
CA ALA A 828 11.15 -16.44 -19.39
C ALA A 828 12.44 -15.93 -20.05
N ASP A 829 12.62 -14.61 -20.10
CA ASP A 829 13.79 -13.97 -20.71
C ASP A 829 15.08 -14.17 -19.89
N ALA A 830 15.01 -14.11 -18.56
CA ALA A 830 16.16 -14.38 -17.70
C ALA A 830 16.61 -15.84 -17.78
N VAL A 831 15.68 -16.81 -17.77
CA VAL A 831 16.04 -18.25 -17.96
C VAL A 831 16.61 -18.49 -19.37
N TYR A 832 16.04 -17.87 -20.40
CA TYR A 832 16.58 -17.90 -21.77
C TYR A 832 18.05 -17.46 -21.82
N ALA A 833 18.39 -16.34 -21.14
CA ALA A 833 19.74 -15.80 -21.10
C ALA A 833 20.72 -16.66 -20.29
N LEU A 834 20.27 -17.23 -19.17
CA LEU A 834 21.13 -17.96 -18.23
C LEU A 834 21.47 -19.39 -18.67
N VAL A 835 20.57 -20.08 -19.38
CA VAL A 835 20.69 -21.53 -19.63
C VAL A 835 21.43 -21.87 -20.93
N ARG A 836 21.39 -21.01 -21.96
CA ARG A 836 21.78 -21.42 -23.33
C ARG A 836 22.98 -20.69 -23.94
N ARG A 837 23.37 -19.53 -23.40
CA ARG A 837 24.46 -18.65 -23.87
C ARG A 837 25.67 -18.77 -22.93
N GLY A 838 26.88 -18.51 -23.41
CA GLY A 838 28.11 -18.55 -22.58
C GLY A 838 28.39 -19.93 -21.96
N ASP A 839 28.95 -19.95 -20.75
CA ASP A 839 29.25 -21.19 -20.00
C ASP A 839 27.98 -21.88 -19.47
N ASP A 840 27.99 -23.23 -19.43
CA ASP A 840 26.95 -24.05 -18.80
C ASP A 840 27.07 -23.97 -17.27
N LEU A 841 26.28 -23.08 -16.68
CA LEU A 841 26.23 -22.89 -15.22
C LEU A 841 25.56 -24.06 -14.48
N LEU A 842 24.74 -24.89 -15.14
CA LEU A 842 24.02 -26.00 -14.49
C LEU A 842 24.85 -27.29 -14.43
N ALA A 843 25.93 -27.40 -15.22
CA ALA A 843 26.82 -28.56 -15.24
C ALA A 843 27.61 -28.77 -13.94
N SER A 844 27.92 -27.71 -13.17
CA SER A 844 28.77 -27.83 -11.99
C SER A 844 28.03 -28.33 -10.74
N THR A 845 28.69 -29.26 -10.03
CA THR A 845 28.33 -29.74 -8.69
C THR A 845 29.51 -29.66 -7.71
N LYS A 846 30.47 -28.76 -7.94
CA LYS A 846 31.46 -28.46 -6.91
C LYS A 846 30.79 -27.63 -5.81
N MET A 847 30.89 -28.09 -4.57
CA MET A 847 30.48 -27.30 -3.42
C MET A 847 31.50 -26.18 -3.18
N VAL A 848 31.02 -25.03 -2.71
CA VAL A 848 31.89 -23.98 -2.18
C VAL A 848 32.32 -24.36 -0.77
N GLU A 849 33.62 -24.32 -0.51
CA GLU A 849 34.17 -24.52 0.82
C GLU A 849 34.08 -23.21 1.60
N VAL A 850 33.58 -23.27 2.84
CA VAL A 850 33.62 -22.16 3.80
C VAL A 850 34.39 -22.62 5.02
N LYS A 851 35.34 -21.80 5.48
CA LYS A 851 36.13 -21.98 6.68
C LYS A 851 35.85 -20.87 7.69
N LEU A 852 35.81 -21.22 8.97
CA LEU A 852 35.77 -20.30 10.11
C LEU A 852 37.08 -20.46 10.90
N ALA A 853 38.01 -19.52 10.72
CA ALA A 853 39.45 -19.75 10.93
C ALA A 853 39.89 -21.08 10.27
N ASP A 854 40.56 -21.97 11.00
CA ASP A 854 40.98 -23.29 10.49
C ASP A 854 39.84 -24.30 10.30
N MET A 855 38.63 -24.03 10.81
CA MET A 855 37.53 -25.00 10.80
C MET A 855 36.75 -24.97 9.48
N VAL A 856 36.88 -26.05 8.68
CA VAL A 856 36.01 -26.29 7.52
C VAL A 856 34.58 -26.56 7.98
N VAL A 857 33.61 -25.80 7.46
CA VAL A 857 32.18 -26.02 7.67
C VAL A 857 31.75 -27.24 6.85
N GLN A 858 31.41 -28.33 7.53
CA GLN A 858 30.82 -29.51 6.88
C GLN A 858 29.29 -29.38 6.82
N PRO A 859 28.66 -29.54 5.64
CA PRO A 859 27.22 -29.36 5.48
C PRO A 859 26.43 -30.66 5.66
N ASP A 860 25.60 -30.76 6.70
CA ASP A 860 24.78 -31.96 6.97
C ASP A 860 23.68 -32.20 5.92
N LYS A 861 23.13 -31.13 5.34
CA LYS A 861 22.02 -31.16 4.39
C LYS A 861 22.29 -30.22 3.23
N VAL A 862 22.40 -30.76 2.02
CA VAL A 862 22.65 -30.04 0.78
C VAL A 862 21.44 -30.17 -0.15
N GLU A 863 20.87 -29.05 -0.58
CA GLU A 863 19.82 -28.97 -1.60
C GLU A 863 20.43 -29.34 -2.97
N ALA A 864 19.84 -30.33 -3.65
CA ALA A 864 20.29 -30.75 -4.98
C ALA A 864 20.19 -29.60 -6.00
N GLY A 865 21.09 -29.58 -6.99
CA GLY A 865 21.16 -28.50 -7.98
C GLY A 865 21.81 -27.23 -7.43
N THR A 866 21.10 -26.48 -6.58
CA THR A 866 21.60 -25.21 -6.01
C THR A 866 22.88 -25.39 -5.19
N GLY A 867 23.10 -26.57 -4.61
CA GLY A 867 24.17 -26.78 -3.64
C GLY A 867 24.01 -25.85 -2.44
N PHE A 868 22.75 -25.54 -2.08
CA PHE A 868 22.42 -24.74 -0.91
C PHE A 868 22.52 -25.60 0.35
N TYR A 869 23.24 -25.10 1.36
CA TYR A 869 23.28 -25.71 2.67
C TYR A 869 23.18 -24.64 3.76
N GLN A 870 22.79 -25.09 4.96
CA GLN A 870 22.77 -24.30 6.18
C GLN A 870 23.33 -25.15 7.32
N GLN A 871 24.45 -24.73 7.89
CA GLN A 871 25.03 -25.33 9.10
C GLN A 871 24.87 -24.34 10.27
N ALA A 872 24.51 -24.84 11.45
CA ALA A 872 24.26 -24.02 12.62
C ALA A 872 24.98 -24.55 13.86
N TYR A 873 25.70 -23.66 14.54
CA TYR A 873 26.42 -23.89 15.79
C TYR A 873 25.67 -23.17 16.92
N GLN A 874 25.54 -23.81 18.07
CA GLN A 874 24.92 -23.23 19.26
C GLN A 874 25.86 -22.27 19.96
N GLY A 875 25.31 -21.29 20.69
CA GLY A 875 26.05 -20.26 21.43
C GLY A 875 27.35 -20.71 22.12
N PRO A 876 27.32 -21.77 22.97
CA PRO A 876 28.52 -22.27 23.66
C PRO A 876 29.62 -22.85 22.76
N GLU A 877 29.31 -23.17 21.50
CA GLU A 877 30.27 -23.65 20.50
C GLU A 877 30.96 -22.50 19.75
N VAL A 878 30.36 -21.30 19.76
CA VAL A 878 30.82 -20.14 18.98
C VAL A 878 32.12 -19.59 19.56
N LYS A 879 33.16 -19.55 18.71
CA LYS A 879 34.49 -19.06 19.06
C LYS A 879 34.75 -17.66 18.49
N ARG A 880 35.59 -16.87 19.16
CA ARG A 880 35.90 -15.50 18.74
C ARG A 880 36.81 -15.45 17.51
N GLU A 881 37.59 -16.51 17.30
CA GLU A 881 38.48 -16.73 16.16
C GLU A 881 37.68 -16.96 14.87
N TRP A 882 36.43 -17.44 14.96
CA TRP A 882 35.53 -17.61 13.81
C TRP A 882 35.05 -16.29 13.18
N ALA A 883 35.51 -15.14 13.69
CA ALA A 883 35.39 -13.85 13.03
C ALA A 883 36.06 -13.84 11.64
N ASP A 884 37.12 -14.61 11.45
CA ASP A 884 37.90 -14.62 10.21
C ASP A 884 37.39 -15.77 9.32
N ILE A 885 36.85 -15.44 8.14
CA ILE A 885 36.07 -16.35 7.30
C ILE A 885 36.72 -16.46 5.92
N THR A 886 37.03 -17.68 5.48
CA THR A 886 37.57 -17.93 4.13
C THR A 886 36.56 -18.69 3.28
N VAL A 887 36.30 -18.21 2.06
CA VAL A 887 35.42 -18.84 1.07
C VAL A 887 36.24 -19.25 -0.14
N THR A 888 36.11 -20.51 -0.59
CA THR A 888 36.84 -21.05 -1.74
C THR A 888 35.89 -21.64 -2.76
N LYS A 889 35.96 -21.17 -4.01
CA LYS A 889 35.24 -21.74 -5.16
C LYS A 889 36.23 -22.24 -6.20
N ALA A 890 36.01 -23.47 -6.68
CA ALA A 890 36.98 -24.21 -7.50
C ALA A 890 36.53 -24.39 -8.97
N ASP A 891 35.59 -23.57 -9.43
CA ASP A 891 34.87 -23.69 -10.71
C ASP A 891 34.30 -22.34 -11.17
N LYS A 892 33.75 -22.32 -12.39
CA LYS A 892 33.13 -21.12 -12.98
C LYS A 892 31.78 -20.76 -12.33
N GLY A 893 31.20 -19.65 -12.76
CA GLY A 893 29.94 -19.11 -12.23
C GLY A 893 30.13 -18.37 -10.91
N ILE A 894 29.03 -18.16 -10.18
CA ILE A 894 29.00 -17.46 -8.89
C ILE A 894 28.54 -18.40 -7.78
N ALA A 895 28.74 -17.97 -6.53
CA ALA A 895 28.09 -18.50 -5.35
C ALA A 895 27.85 -17.37 -4.35
N TRP A 896 26.84 -17.52 -3.49
CA TRP A 896 26.53 -16.55 -2.44
C TRP A 896 25.95 -17.22 -1.20
N GLY A 897 26.03 -16.53 -0.07
CA GLY A 897 25.57 -17.01 1.22
C GLY A 897 25.63 -15.92 2.27
N GLY A 898 25.73 -16.34 3.53
CA GLY A 898 25.95 -15.42 4.63
C GLY A 898 26.30 -16.15 5.92
N VAL A 899 27.05 -15.48 6.78
CA VAL A 899 27.22 -15.88 8.18
C VAL A 899 26.31 -14.98 9.01
N HIS A 900 25.39 -15.59 9.75
CA HIS A 900 24.40 -14.91 10.60
C HIS A 900 24.72 -15.23 12.06
N PHE A 901 25.04 -14.20 12.84
CA PHE A 901 25.32 -14.34 14.26
C PHE A 901 24.15 -13.77 15.06
N GLN A 902 23.53 -14.65 15.85
CA GLN A 902 22.41 -14.35 16.73
C GLN A 902 22.90 -14.39 18.18
N TYR A 903 22.61 -13.35 18.95
CA TYR A 903 23.08 -13.19 20.33
C TYR A 903 22.14 -12.28 21.13
N PHE A 904 22.24 -12.32 22.45
CA PHE A 904 21.60 -11.31 23.32
C PHE A 904 22.64 -10.33 23.85
N GLU A 905 22.30 -9.05 23.93
CA GLU A 905 23.11 -8.02 24.60
C GLU A 905 22.20 -6.97 25.24
N ASP A 906 22.69 -6.34 26.30
CA ASP A 906 22.06 -5.18 26.94
C ASP A 906 21.92 -4.04 25.92
N MET A 907 20.71 -3.52 25.76
CA MET A 907 20.39 -2.50 24.76
C MET A 907 21.20 -1.19 24.93
N SER A 908 21.82 -0.94 26.10
CA SER A 908 22.78 0.15 26.30
C SER A 908 24.14 -0.05 25.62
N LYS A 909 24.51 -1.29 25.27
CA LYS A 909 25.79 -1.69 24.67
C LYS A 909 25.69 -2.03 23.18
N VAL A 910 24.50 -2.01 22.58
CA VAL A 910 24.29 -2.32 21.17
C VAL A 910 24.85 -1.18 20.31
N THR A 911 25.96 -1.47 19.62
CA THR A 911 26.59 -0.62 18.60
C THR A 911 25.86 -0.76 17.25
N PRO A 912 25.90 0.24 16.35
CA PRO A 912 25.33 0.08 15.02
C PRO A 912 26.01 -1.05 14.22
N HIS A 913 25.22 -1.85 13.50
CA HIS A 913 25.69 -2.82 12.50
C HIS A 913 25.36 -2.34 11.09
N GLN A 914 26.27 -2.55 10.13
CA GLN A 914 26.13 -2.11 8.75
C GLN A 914 26.63 -3.18 7.76
N THR A 915 25.91 -3.31 6.65
CA THR A 915 26.24 -4.17 5.51
C THR A 915 26.06 -3.34 4.24
N ASN A 916 25.55 -3.94 3.15
CA ASN A 916 24.98 -3.22 2.02
C ASN A 916 23.71 -2.41 2.39
N LEU A 917 23.18 -2.61 3.60
CA LEU A 917 22.22 -1.74 4.29
C LEU A 917 22.91 -0.98 5.44
N SER A 918 22.53 0.27 5.68
CA SER A 918 22.88 1.01 6.90
C SER A 918 21.70 1.79 7.47
N LEU A 919 21.55 1.78 8.80
CA LEU A 919 20.60 2.60 9.55
C LEU A 919 21.28 3.61 10.47
N GLU A 920 20.71 4.82 10.53
CA GLU A 920 21.11 5.89 11.42
C GLU A 920 19.86 6.49 12.10
N LYS A 921 19.61 6.12 13.36
CA LYS A 921 18.49 6.62 14.17
C LYS A 921 18.90 7.87 14.94
N THR A 922 18.17 8.96 14.76
CA THR A 922 18.36 10.23 15.47
C THR A 922 17.04 10.78 16.00
N LEU A 923 17.09 11.47 17.15
CA LEU A 923 15.92 12.06 17.79
C LEU A 923 15.95 13.58 17.66
N PHE A 924 14.85 14.15 17.20
CA PHE A 924 14.63 15.60 17.14
C PHE A 924 13.41 15.97 17.99
N VAL A 925 13.47 17.09 18.71
CA VAL A 925 12.31 17.66 19.39
C VAL A 925 11.69 18.76 18.53
N ASN A 926 10.36 18.77 18.48
CA ASN A 926 9.60 19.73 17.70
C ASN A 926 9.42 21.02 18.51
N ARG A 927 9.64 22.17 17.87
CA ARG A 927 9.60 23.50 18.49
C ARG A 927 8.78 24.46 17.63
N ASP A 928 7.77 25.08 18.23
CA ASP A 928 6.93 26.09 17.59
C ASP A 928 7.71 27.41 17.46
N THR A 929 7.92 27.86 16.22
CA THR A 929 8.58 29.13 15.90
C THR A 929 7.62 30.09 15.19
N LYS A 930 8.02 31.36 15.03
CA LYS A 930 7.26 32.34 14.23
C LYS A 930 7.09 31.95 12.76
N SER A 931 7.91 31.01 12.26
CA SER A 931 7.86 30.43 10.91
C SER A 931 7.11 29.09 10.83
N GLY A 932 6.55 28.60 11.94
CA GLY A 932 5.93 27.28 12.04
C GLY A 932 6.75 26.29 12.89
N VAL A 933 6.40 25.00 12.84
CA VAL A 933 7.13 23.95 13.57
C VAL A 933 8.50 23.73 12.94
N THR A 934 9.54 23.79 13.76
CA THR A 934 10.90 23.35 13.41
C THR A 934 11.28 22.11 14.22
N ILE A 935 12.33 21.40 13.81
CA ILE A 935 12.84 20.22 14.50
C ILE A 935 14.32 20.42 14.86
N GLU A 936 14.67 20.15 16.11
CA GLU A 936 16.02 20.37 16.65
C GLU A 936 16.56 19.08 17.29
N PRO A 937 17.83 18.68 17.08
CA PRO A 937 18.38 17.47 17.69
C PRO A 937 18.26 17.47 19.22
N VAL A 938 17.85 16.35 19.82
CA VAL A 938 17.73 16.22 21.28
C VAL A 938 19.13 16.24 21.93
N LYS A 939 19.44 17.35 22.61
CA LYS A 939 20.74 17.60 23.27
C LYS A 939 20.66 17.63 24.81
N GLY A 940 19.49 17.36 25.39
CA GLY A 940 19.21 17.52 26.81
C GLY A 940 17.83 16.99 27.19
N PRO A 941 17.40 17.19 28.45
CA PRO A 941 16.13 16.65 28.94
C PRO A 941 14.92 17.27 28.25
N LEU A 942 13.93 16.43 27.95
CA LEU A 942 12.64 16.81 27.37
C LEU A 942 11.60 17.11 28.45
N SER A 943 10.46 17.67 28.03
CA SER A 943 9.29 17.89 28.89
C SER A 943 8.13 16.96 28.53
N VAL A 944 7.30 16.59 29.49
CA VAL A 944 6.02 15.90 29.18
C VAL A 944 5.15 16.79 28.32
N GLY A 945 4.59 16.21 27.25
CA GLY A 945 3.87 16.90 26.19
C GLY A 945 4.71 17.17 24.94
N ASP A 946 6.05 17.19 25.03
CA ASP A 946 6.93 17.41 23.88
C ASP A 946 6.63 16.39 22.76
N LEU A 947 6.63 16.87 21.52
CA LEU A 947 6.62 16.04 20.33
C LEU A 947 8.07 15.78 19.89
N VAL A 948 8.40 14.51 19.69
CA VAL A 948 9.72 14.04 19.27
C VAL A 948 9.59 13.37 17.92
N THR A 949 10.18 13.97 16.90
CA THR A 949 10.32 13.33 15.58
C THR A 949 11.51 12.38 15.64
N VAL A 950 11.22 11.09 15.48
CA VAL A 950 12.25 10.07 15.25
C VAL A 950 12.59 10.10 13.77
N ARG A 951 13.87 10.34 13.46
CA ARG A 951 14.40 10.28 12.10
C ARG A 951 15.24 9.02 11.97
N VAL A 952 14.95 8.21 10.95
CA VAL A 952 15.79 7.08 10.57
C VAL A 952 16.29 7.32 9.15
N VAL A 953 17.61 7.48 8.98
CA VAL A 953 18.23 7.54 7.66
C VAL A 953 18.64 6.13 7.26
N LEU A 954 18.06 5.63 6.17
CA LEU A 954 18.40 4.36 5.53
C LEU A 954 19.27 4.62 4.31
N ARG A 955 20.36 3.87 4.15
CA ARG A 955 21.18 3.87 2.92
C ARG A 955 21.34 2.44 2.41
N VAL A 956 21.25 2.26 1.10
CA VAL A 956 21.18 0.96 0.43
C VAL A 956 21.77 1.02 -0.97
N ASP A 957 22.62 0.05 -1.34
CA ASP A 957 23.37 0.05 -2.61
C ASP A 957 22.65 -0.61 -3.80
N ARG A 958 21.63 -1.43 -3.55
CA ARG A 958 20.94 -2.29 -4.53
C ARG A 958 19.44 -2.36 -4.26
N ASP A 959 18.66 -2.62 -5.31
CA ASP A 959 17.23 -2.86 -5.18
C ASP A 959 16.95 -4.14 -4.35
N MET A 960 16.04 -4.04 -3.39
CA MET A 960 15.57 -5.13 -2.54
C MET A 960 14.05 -5.14 -2.45
N GLU A 961 13.47 -6.30 -2.19
CA GLU A 961 12.03 -6.46 -1.98
C GLU A 961 11.76 -7.12 -0.61
N TYR A 962 10.56 -6.88 -0.08
CA TYR A 962 10.10 -7.45 1.19
C TYR A 962 11.06 -7.12 2.35
N VAL A 963 11.33 -5.83 2.52
CA VAL A 963 12.25 -5.32 3.55
C VAL A 963 11.45 -4.87 4.76
N HIS A 964 11.72 -5.46 5.92
CA HIS A 964 11.09 -5.08 7.18
C HIS A 964 12.03 -4.16 7.97
N LEU A 965 11.54 -2.97 8.31
CA LEU A 965 12.15 -2.05 9.27
C LEU A 965 11.29 -2.04 10.54
N LYS A 966 11.92 -2.18 11.71
CA LYS A 966 11.29 -2.21 13.03
C LYS A 966 12.01 -1.21 13.91
N ASP A 967 11.29 -0.24 14.46
CA ASP A 967 11.87 0.76 15.34
C ASP A 967 11.25 0.73 16.74
N LEU A 968 12.06 0.42 17.74
CA LEU A 968 11.66 0.40 19.15
C LEU A 968 11.44 1.83 19.67
N ARG A 969 10.69 1.97 20.77
CA ARG A 969 10.54 3.23 21.51
C ARG A 969 10.78 3.11 23.02
N GLY A 970 10.82 4.25 23.71
CA GLY A 970 10.89 4.33 25.17
C GLY A 970 9.54 4.14 25.85
N SER A 971 9.55 3.59 27.06
CA SER A 971 8.36 3.26 27.88
C SER A 971 7.49 4.48 28.24
N GLY A 972 8.06 5.67 28.28
CA GLY A 972 7.34 6.93 28.50
C GLY A 972 6.96 7.70 27.23
N MET A 973 7.08 7.08 26.04
CA MET A 973 6.77 7.71 24.74
C MET A 973 5.64 6.98 24.01
N GLU A 974 4.64 7.75 23.58
CA GLU A 974 3.48 7.27 22.84
C GLU A 974 3.55 7.67 21.36
N PRO A 975 3.10 6.84 20.41
CA PRO A 975 3.07 7.20 18.99
C PRO A 975 1.92 8.18 18.69
N VAL A 976 2.17 9.18 17.85
CA VAL A 976 1.11 10.12 17.42
C VAL A 976 0.18 9.50 16.37
N ASN A 977 0.69 8.57 15.55
CA ASN A 977 -0.14 7.73 14.69
C ASN A 977 -0.26 6.30 15.25
N VAL A 978 -1.49 5.89 15.56
CA VAL A 978 -1.82 4.51 15.97
C VAL A 978 -2.49 3.69 14.87
N LEU A 979 -2.91 4.32 13.76
CA LEU A 979 -3.60 3.63 12.67
C LEU A 979 -2.61 3.03 11.66
N SER A 980 -2.72 1.71 11.45
CA SER A 980 -1.87 0.99 10.50
C SER A 980 -2.35 1.23 9.07
N GLN A 981 -1.47 1.73 8.20
CA GLN A 981 -1.84 2.28 6.89
C GLN A 981 -0.65 2.29 5.92
N TYR A 982 -0.92 2.31 4.61
CA TYR A 982 0.10 2.61 3.61
C TYR A 982 0.46 4.10 3.62
N LYS A 983 1.76 4.41 3.56
CA LYS A 983 2.29 5.77 3.45
C LYS A 983 3.32 5.87 2.33
N TYR A 984 3.55 7.10 1.88
CA TYR A 984 4.61 7.46 0.96
C TYR A 984 5.38 8.66 1.51
N GLN A 985 6.70 8.51 1.66
CA GLN A 985 7.60 9.52 2.22
C GLN A 985 8.95 9.43 1.51
N ASP A 986 9.53 10.58 1.13
CA ASP A 986 10.89 10.69 0.59
C ASP A 986 11.24 9.72 -0.56
N GLY A 987 10.28 9.47 -1.47
CA GLY A 987 10.46 8.56 -2.60
C GLY A 987 10.13 7.09 -2.34
N LEU A 988 9.78 6.71 -1.11
CA LEU A 988 9.54 5.33 -0.69
C LEU A 988 8.09 5.11 -0.24
N MET A 989 7.51 3.94 -0.56
CA MET A 989 6.20 3.49 -0.10
C MET A 989 6.34 2.32 0.88
N TYR A 990 5.57 2.34 1.97
CA TYR A 990 5.58 1.30 2.99
C TYR A 990 4.23 1.18 3.71
N TYR A 991 3.93 0.01 4.26
CA TYR A 991 2.84 -0.17 5.22
C TYR A 991 3.37 0.04 6.64
N GLU A 992 2.90 1.07 7.33
CA GLU A 992 3.20 1.35 8.74
C GLU A 992 2.23 0.58 9.63
N SER A 993 2.73 -0.12 10.64
CA SER A 993 1.91 -0.71 11.71
C SER A 993 2.48 -0.41 13.09
N THR A 994 1.70 0.32 13.88
CA THR A 994 2.07 0.77 15.21
C THR A 994 1.64 -0.25 16.26
N ARG A 995 2.60 -0.89 16.93
CA ARG A 995 2.38 -1.67 18.17
C ARG A 995 2.82 -0.84 19.38
N ASP A 996 2.70 -1.35 20.60
CA ASP A 996 2.98 -0.56 21.82
C ASP A 996 4.45 -0.27 22.05
N ALA A 997 5.33 -1.27 21.87
CA ALA A 997 6.76 -1.15 22.10
C ALA A 997 7.58 -0.75 20.84
N ALA A 998 6.99 -0.87 19.65
CA ALA A 998 7.66 -0.68 18.37
C ALA A 998 6.73 -0.16 17.27
N THR A 999 7.29 0.54 16.29
CA THR A 999 6.65 0.82 14.99
C THR A 999 7.27 -0.11 13.95
N HIS A 1000 6.43 -0.79 13.16
CA HIS A 1000 6.86 -1.68 12.09
C HIS A 1000 6.58 -0.98 10.74
N PHE A 1001 7.52 -1.07 9.81
CA PHE A 1001 7.42 -0.53 8.46
C PHE A 1001 7.74 -1.66 7.49
N PHE A 1002 6.73 -2.08 6.73
CA PHE A 1002 6.85 -3.15 5.74
C PHE A 1002 7.01 -2.51 4.36
N ILE A 1003 8.21 -2.64 3.79
CA ILE A 1003 8.60 -1.99 2.53
C ILE A 1003 8.56 -3.04 1.41
N ASP A 1004 7.53 -2.98 0.57
CA ASP A 1004 7.31 -3.94 -0.53
C ASP A 1004 8.45 -3.89 -1.56
N TYR A 1005 8.96 -2.69 -1.83
CA TYR A 1005 10.10 -2.42 -2.70
C TYR A 1005 10.96 -1.30 -2.14
N LEU A 1006 12.24 -1.60 -1.90
CA LEU A 1006 13.28 -0.65 -1.52
C LEU A 1006 14.23 -0.51 -2.72
N PRO A 1007 14.16 0.57 -3.50
CA PRO A 1007 15.17 0.84 -4.52
C PRO A 1007 16.52 1.15 -3.86
N LYS A 1008 17.61 1.07 -4.62
CA LYS A 1008 18.90 1.62 -4.18
C LYS A 1008 18.81 3.14 -3.92
N GLY A 1009 19.51 3.65 -2.92
CA GLY A 1009 19.54 5.09 -2.62
C GLY A 1009 19.79 5.43 -1.16
N THR A 1010 19.24 6.58 -0.75
CA THR A 1010 19.20 7.04 0.64
C THR A 1010 17.84 7.65 0.91
N TYR A 1011 17.22 7.27 2.03
CA TYR A 1011 15.84 7.59 2.39
C TYR A 1011 15.78 8.12 3.82
N VAL A 1012 15.00 9.17 4.04
CA VAL A 1012 14.78 9.76 5.38
C VAL A 1012 13.36 9.47 5.83
N PHE A 1013 13.21 8.45 6.69
CA PHE A 1013 11.95 8.19 7.39
C PHE A 1013 11.81 9.14 8.57
N GLU A 1014 10.63 9.74 8.74
CA GLU A 1014 10.31 10.57 9.91
C GLU A 1014 8.91 10.25 10.45
N TYR A 1015 8.82 9.89 11.72
CA TYR A 1015 7.56 9.70 12.43
C TYR A 1015 7.60 10.29 13.84
N THR A 1016 6.46 10.74 14.36
CA THR A 1016 6.39 11.51 15.60
C THR A 1016 5.88 10.68 16.77
N LEU A 1017 6.63 10.73 17.88
CA LEU A 1017 6.23 10.29 19.20
C LEU A 1017 5.85 11.51 20.07
N ARG A 1018 5.03 11.30 21.10
CA ARG A 1018 4.76 12.25 22.18
C ARG A 1018 5.38 11.73 23.48
N VAL A 1019 6.07 12.60 24.20
CA VAL A 1019 6.56 12.33 25.55
C VAL A 1019 5.38 12.36 26.52
N GLN A 1020 4.98 11.20 27.05
CA GLN A 1020 3.82 11.04 27.93
C GLN A 1020 4.20 10.97 29.42
N LEU A 1021 5.38 10.42 29.74
CA LEU A 1021 5.81 10.20 31.13
C LEU A 1021 7.22 10.74 31.41
N LYS A 1022 7.39 11.32 32.60
CA LYS A 1022 8.69 11.73 33.17
C LYS A 1022 9.53 10.51 33.52
N GLY A 1023 10.84 10.62 33.42
CA GLY A 1023 11.74 9.49 33.68
C GLY A 1023 13.09 9.60 32.97
N LYS A 1024 13.83 8.50 33.01
CA LYS A 1024 15.02 8.24 32.20
C LYS A 1024 14.89 6.83 31.63
N TYR A 1025 14.76 6.73 30.32
CA TYR A 1025 14.52 5.47 29.61
C TYR A 1025 15.20 5.47 28.25
N GLN A 1026 15.40 4.30 27.66
CA GLN A 1026 16.01 4.18 26.35
C GLN A 1026 14.98 4.27 25.21
N SER A 1027 15.33 4.98 24.14
CA SER A 1027 14.55 5.02 22.89
C SER A 1027 14.59 3.70 22.13
N GLY A 1028 15.55 2.81 22.42
CA GLY A 1028 15.73 1.54 21.73
C GLY A 1028 16.29 1.67 20.31
N ILE A 1029 16.55 0.54 19.68
CA ILE A 1029 17.17 0.46 18.35
C ILE A 1029 16.13 0.44 17.21
N ALA A 1030 16.58 0.85 16.02
CA ALA A 1030 15.94 0.52 14.74
C ALA A 1030 16.68 -0.66 14.11
N GLU A 1031 15.95 -1.64 13.57
CA GLU A 1031 16.44 -2.87 12.93
C GLU A 1031 15.85 -2.97 11.51
N ILE A 1032 16.65 -3.29 10.50
CA ILE A 1032 16.17 -3.56 9.13
C ILE A 1032 16.72 -4.87 8.58
N GLN A 1033 15.90 -5.62 7.85
CA GLN A 1033 16.26 -6.90 7.23
C GLN A 1033 15.51 -7.13 5.92
N CYS A 1034 16.19 -7.61 4.88
CA CYS A 1034 15.54 -8.17 3.69
C CYS A 1034 15.01 -9.58 3.98
N MET A 1035 13.72 -9.81 3.79
CA MET A 1035 13.09 -11.09 4.15
C MET A 1035 13.31 -12.19 3.09
N TYR A 1036 13.81 -11.86 1.91
CA TYR A 1036 14.24 -12.83 0.88
C TYR A 1036 15.70 -13.26 1.06
N ALA A 1037 16.56 -12.34 1.52
CA ALA A 1037 18.00 -12.52 1.71
C ALA A 1037 18.40 -11.97 3.10
N PRO A 1038 18.17 -12.73 4.19
CA PRO A 1038 18.35 -12.27 5.57
C PRO A 1038 19.78 -11.80 5.91
N GLU A 1039 20.77 -12.14 5.07
CA GLU A 1039 22.15 -11.69 5.16
C GLU A 1039 22.33 -10.18 4.93
N PHE A 1040 21.35 -9.52 4.28
CA PHE A 1040 21.26 -8.07 4.22
C PHE A 1040 20.41 -7.58 5.39
N ASN A 1041 21.09 -7.23 6.49
CA ASN A 1041 20.52 -6.59 7.67
C ASN A 1041 21.41 -5.45 8.19
N SER A 1042 20.83 -4.60 9.03
CA SER A 1042 21.51 -3.51 9.74
C SER A 1042 20.67 -3.12 10.96
N HIS A 1043 21.31 -2.57 12.00
CA HIS A 1043 20.59 -1.92 13.11
C HIS A 1043 21.33 -0.69 13.63
N SER A 1044 20.59 0.23 14.24
CA SER A 1044 21.15 1.39 14.94
C SER A 1044 21.67 1.00 16.33
N GLY A 1045 22.33 1.96 17.00
CA GLY A 1045 22.44 1.95 18.46
C GLY A 1045 21.17 2.49 19.13
N SER A 1046 21.11 2.38 20.46
CA SER A 1046 20.03 2.92 21.31
C SER A 1046 20.41 4.30 21.87
N VAL A 1047 19.42 5.17 22.11
CA VAL A 1047 19.66 6.53 22.67
C VAL A 1047 18.97 6.68 24.02
N TRP A 1048 19.69 7.15 25.04
CA TRP A 1048 19.10 7.51 26.33
C TRP A 1048 18.28 8.80 26.22
N VAL A 1049 17.06 8.78 26.75
CA VAL A 1049 16.18 9.94 26.87
C VAL A 1049 15.96 10.25 28.34
N GLU A 1050 16.10 11.53 28.72
CA GLU A 1050 15.73 12.05 30.03
C GLU A 1050 14.52 12.99 29.88
N VAL A 1051 13.56 12.91 30.80
CA VAL A 1051 12.32 13.71 30.79
C VAL A 1051 12.01 14.22 32.20
N ARG A 1052 11.82 15.53 32.33
CA ARG A 1052 11.74 16.23 33.63
C ARG A 1052 10.38 16.85 33.94
#